data_AF-A0A6G1SGS3-F1
#
_entry.id   AF-A0A6G1SGS3-F1
#
_cell.length_a   1.000
_cell.length_b   1.000
_cell.length_c   1.000
_cell.angle_alpha   90.00
_cell.angle_beta   90.00
_cell.angle_gamma   90.00
#
_symmetry.space_group_name_H-M   'P 1'
#
loop_
_entity.id
_entity.type
_entity.pdbx_description
1 polymer ?
#
loop_
_entity_poly.entity_id
_entity_poly.type
_entity_poly.pdbx_seq_one_letter_code
_entity_poly.pdbx_strand_id
1 'polypeptide(L)'
;MLSAGRILIPLTQRPLLLVKFNSSNLTLRYHSLWSFSNFQTHSEPPPLLLLSTSELPLPSRRFQSNRAAGTQDGDDIRMSAQIADAKQLVSDSGGDGDKGASSEGAPGDNDGRENYHDTSASDETRIDQHGILEVQNTAEDLIYKNFQDCDGNIRLNEFKSSLATTGLDYSRDIRLREFKLALKSTGRQDGLLSKEEFKSIIKPNLVLISRAMRGDFVIPDWIKFTNKLEEFYWKCKVNKGGKVADYIPQLAKYNPDYWGVSMCTIDGQRFQFGDVDVPFTIQSSGKPINYAIALNELGSDITHQYVGQEPSGRLFNDLTLKIFEDGDRPKPHNPMVNSGAIVICSLLMSLIHKSMKTSEKFDWVCDIYKSMAHGEHVGFNNATFLSEREAADRNYAIGFYMRENKCFPEDTNLKAVMDFYFQLCSLEVNCLTVSMMAATLANGGICPMTEERIFDSRAVRDVLSLMHSCGMYDYSGQFAFNVGLPAKSGVSGCTMVVIPNVGGLGLFSPPLDSYGNSVRSLQFCNELVNHFNFHQYDNLRHVPHKSDPRRKRYETLGLNIICLLFAAAKGDMSAIRRYYMSGMDLSLSDYDHRTALHSAAAEGHLHIIEFLLETCGLQHEPRDRWGRRPVDDANYGGHKHVAEFLTRWPEIKQQLQQERGKQGGK
;
A
#
# COMPACT_ATOMS: atom_id res chain seq x y z
N MET A 1 36.01 47.53 -42.96
CA MET A 1 34.97 47.27 -43.97
C MET A 1 34.16 46.09 -43.44
N LEU A 2 32.98 46.35 -42.86
CA LEU A 2 31.64 46.34 -43.51
C LEU A 2 31.20 44.90 -43.85
N SER A 3 30.03 44.38 -43.43
CA SER A 3 28.85 44.92 -42.72
C SER A 3 28.15 43.77 -41.96
N ALA A 4 27.81 43.87 -40.66
CA ALA A 4 26.63 44.52 -40.08
C ALA A 4 25.27 43.92 -40.51
N GLY A 5 24.49 43.40 -39.54
CA GLY A 5 23.16 42.79 -39.78
C GLY A 5 22.53 42.06 -38.57
N ARG A 6 22.19 42.79 -37.50
CA ARG A 6 21.30 42.30 -36.42
C ARG A 6 19.92 42.97 -36.56
N ILE A 7 18.84 42.22 -36.41
CA ILE A 7 17.48 42.75 -36.14
C ILE A 7 16.85 41.90 -35.02
N LEU A 8 16.27 42.57 -34.01
CA LEU A 8 15.50 41.98 -32.89
C LEU A 8 14.00 41.85 -33.28
N ILE A 9 13.12 41.18 -32.50
CA ILE A 9 12.19 41.77 -31.49
C ILE A 9 11.05 40.71 -31.33
N PRO A 10 10.36 40.47 -30.19
CA PRO A 10 10.71 40.56 -28.76
C PRO A 10 10.34 39.28 -27.93
N LEU A 11 10.72 39.23 -26.65
CA LEU A 11 10.03 38.42 -25.64
C LEU A 11 9.50 39.36 -24.53
N THR A 12 8.18 39.41 -24.34
CA THR A 12 7.53 40.32 -23.38
C THR A 12 7.27 39.66 -22.03
N GLN A 13 8.06 40.08 -21.04
CA GLN A 13 7.71 40.31 -19.62
C GLN A 13 6.69 39.38 -18.92
N ARG A 14 7.17 38.66 -17.89
CA ARG A 14 6.67 38.73 -16.50
C ARG A 14 7.71 38.15 -15.51
N PRO A 15 7.71 38.57 -14.22
CA PRO A 15 8.90 38.44 -13.36
C PRO A 15 8.98 37.13 -12.56
N LEU A 16 10.22 36.69 -12.31
CA LEU A 16 10.56 35.66 -11.32
C LEU A 16 10.59 36.27 -9.92
N LEU A 17 9.82 35.69 -8.98
CA LEU A 17 9.89 36.04 -7.56
C LEU A 17 11.06 35.30 -6.91
N LEU A 18 12.06 36.04 -6.41
CA LEU A 18 13.21 35.49 -5.70
C LEU A 18 12.98 35.58 -4.19
N VAL A 19 12.62 34.45 -3.55
CA VAL A 19 12.40 34.41 -2.09
C VAL A 19 13.72 34.11 -1.38
N LYS A 20 14.26 35.08 -0.65
CA LYS A 20 15.33 34.87 0.34
C LYS A 20 14.72 34.66 1.72
N PHE A 21 14.98 33.51 2.33
CA PHE A 21 14.81 33.33 3.77
C PHE A 21 16.01 33.91 4.51
N ASN A 22 15.77 34.49 5.70
CA ASN A 22 16.80 34.73 6.69
C ASN A 22 16.22 34.50 8.09
N SER A 23 17.00 33.90 8.99
CA SER A 23 16.50 33.24 10.20
C SER A 23 16.94 33.93 11.50
N SER A 24 16.00 34.49 12.27
CA SER A 24 16.20 34.81 13.69
C SER A 24 14.88 35.08 14.45
N ASN A 25 14.26 33.99 14.90
CA ASN A 25 13.48 33.79 16.13
C ASN A 25 12.56 34.86 16.79
N LEU A 26 11.35 34.37 17.09
CA LEU A 26 10.53 34.53 18.31
C LEU A 26 9.57 35.75 18.55
N THR A 27 8.29 35.38 18.67
CA THR A 27 7.23 35.88 19.60
C THR A 27 6.57 37.27 19.47
N LEU A 28 5.27 37.19 19.16
CA LEU A 28 4.11 37.79 19.87
C LEU A 28 3.80 39.30 19.85
N ARG A 29 2.50 39.52 19.55
CA ARG A 29 1.56 40.61 19.93
C ARG A 29 1.50 41.89 19.10
N TYR A 30 0.23 42.27 18.87
CA TYR A 30 -0.23 43.60 18.51
C TYR A 30 0.28 44.65 19.51
N HIS A 31 0.86 45.75 19.01
CA HIS A 31 0.16 47.04 19.06
C HIS A 31 0.79 48.07 18.11
N SER A 32 0.23 49.28 18.17
CA SER A 32 0.16 50.30 17.14
C SER A 32 1.05 51.53 17.39
N LEU A 33 1.33 52.27 16.30
CA LEU A 33 1.60 53.72 16.22
C LEU A 33 3.04 54.25 16.47
N TRP A 34 3.47 55.10 15.51
CA TRP A 34 4.48 56.18 15.58
C TRP A 34 5.96 55.75 15.75
N SER A 35 6.98 56.49 15.26
CA SER A 35 7.07 57.60 14.29
C SER A 35 8.54 57.98 14.08
N PHE A 36 9.01 58.29 12.86
CA PHE A 36 10.26 59.04 12.53
C PHE A 36 11.60 58.50 13.14
N SER A 37 12.78 58.54 12.51
CA SER A 37 13.29 59.26 11.35
C SER A 37 14.69 58.73 10.97
N ASN A 38 15.15 59.01 9.74
CA ASN A 38 16.50 59.48 9.31
C ASN A 38 17.79 58.95 10.02
N PHE A 39 18.92 58.66 9.35
CA PHE A 39 19.35 58.84 7.95
C PHE A 39 20.68 58.07 7.71
N GLN A 40 21.08 57.87 6.44
CA GLN A 40 22.47 57.87 5.87
C GLN A 40 23.63 57.10 6.60
N THR A 41 24.33 56.09 6.06
CA THR A 41 25.08 55.80 4.79
C THR A 41 26.60 55.68 5.04
N HIS A 42 27.31 55.02 4.11
CA HIS A 42 28.78 54.83 4.00
C HIS A 42 29.42 53.68 4.80
N SER A 43 30.52 53.03 4.35
CA SER A 43 30.91 52.54 3.01
C SER A 43 32.22 51.73 3.09
N GLU A 44 32.25 50.56 2.44
CA GLU A 44 33.44 49.83 1.94
C GLU A 44 34.45 49.14 2.92
N PRO A 45 35.26 48.16 2.45
CA PRO A 45 36.08 47.20 3.24
C PRO A 45 37.60 47.58 3.18
N PRO A 46 38.66 46.72 3.35
CA PRO A 46 38.83 45.30 3.78
C PRO A 46 39.81 45.22 5.01
N PRO A 47 40.75 44.25 5.29
CA PRO A 47 41.11 42.94 4.68
C PRO A 47 41.36 41.77 5.71
N LEU A 48 42.12 40.74 5.29
CA LEU A 48 42.59 39.56 6.04
C LEU A 48 43.78 39.82 6.99
N LEU A 49 43.94 38.97 8.01
CA LEU A 49 45.23 38.67 8.66
C LEU A 49 45.30 37.24 9.24
N LEU A 50 46.38 36.52 8.92
CA LEU A 50 46.83 35.29 9.61
C LEU A 50 47.52 35.65 10.92
N LEU A 51 47.45 34.78 11.93
CA LEU A 51 48.55 34.61 12.90
C LEU A 51 48.50 33.24 13.59
N SER A 52 49.68 32.71 13.88
CA SER A 52 49.95 31.44 14.56
C SER A 52 50.51 31.66 15.96
N THR A 53 50.29 30.74 16.90
CA THR A 53 51.20 30.49 18.04
C THR A 53 51.15 29.02 18.47
N SER A 54 52.17 28.60 19.22
CA SER A 54 52.54 27.20 19.49
C SER A 54 52.86 26.94 20.97
N GLU A 55 53.10 25.66 21.30
CA GLU A 55 53.86 25.12 22.45
C GLU A 55 53.16 24.75 23.80
N LEU A 56 53.04 23.42 24.01
CA LEU A 56 53.56 22.62 25.15
C LEU A 56 52.98 22.77 26.60
N PRO A 57 53.20 21.81 27.54
CA PRO A 57 53.56 20.37 27.41
C PRO A 57 52.70 19.39 28.27
N LEU A 58 52.97 18.09 28.12
CA LEU A 58 52.50 16.96 28.96
C LEU A 58 53.08 16.94 30.39
N PRO A 59 52.51 16.11 31.28
CA PRO A 59 53.35 15.10 31.96
C PRO A 59 52.82 13.66 31.83
N SER A 60 53.67 12.69 32.20
CA SER A 60 53.45 11.24 32.03
C SER A 60 54.01 10.42 33.22
N ARG A 61 53.75 9.10 33.25
CA ARG A 61 54.28 8.02 34.14
C ARG A 61 53.55 7.83 35.48
N ARG A 62 53.58 6.65 36.16
CA ARG A 62 53.74 5.20 35.82
C ARG A 62 53.64 4.42 37.16
N PHE A 63 53.01 3.25 37.19
CA PHE A 63 53.29 2.08 38.08
C PHE A 63 52.60 0.86 37.40
N GLN A 64 53.22 -0.27 37.01
CA GLN A 64 53.90 -1.34 37.77
C GLN A 64 53.07 -1.93 38.93
N SER A 65 52.97 -3.25 39.19
CA SER A 65 53.20 -4.51 38.43
C SER A 65 52.97 -5.72 39.37
N ASN A 66 52.44 -6.87 38.90
CA ASN A 66 52.62 -8.28 39.36
C ASN A 66 51.49 -9.16 38.74
N ARG A 67 51.67 -10.39 38.20
CA ARG A 67 52.23 -11.68 38.69
C ARG A 67 51.43 -12.27 39.88
N ALA A 68 51.05 -13.57 39.93
CA ALA A 68 51.19 -14.71 39.00
C ALA A 68 50.31 -15.92 39.45
N ALA A 69 50.22 -16.96 38.59
CA ALA A 69 49.87 -18.38 38.87
C ALA A 69 48.45 -18.73 39.41
N GLY A 70 47.87 -19.91 39.13
CA GLY A 70 48.28 -21.02 38.26
C GLY A 70 47.38 -22.27 38.40
N THR A 71 47.68 -23.34 37.63
CA THR A 71 47.33 -24.78 37.81
C THR A 71 45.83 -25.20 37.74
N GLN A 72 45.41 -26.04 36.77
CA GLN A 72 45.35 -27.54 36.77
C GLN A 72 44.23 -28.12 37.69
N ASP A 73 43.57 -29.26 37.42
CA ASP A 73 43.52 -30.20 36.28
C ASP A 73 42.25 -31.07 36.40
N GLY A 74 41.79 -31.65 35.27
CA GLY A 74 40.96 -32.87 35.20
C GLY A 74 39.58 -32.90 35.89
N ASP A 75 38.77 -33.95 35.75
CA ASP A 75 38.73 -34.94 34.66
C ASP A 75 37.36 -35.66 34.68
N ASP A 76 37.05 -36.37 33.60
CA ASP A 76 36.28 -37.63 33.60
C ASP A 76 34.74 -37.71 33.89
N ILE A 77 34.04 -38.17 32.83
CA ILE A 77 33.29 -39.46 32.76
C ILE A 77 31.77 -39.53 33.07
N ARG A 78 31.04 -40.01 32.03
CA ARG A 78 29.79 -40.83 32.04
C ARG A 78 28.47 -40.17 32.53
N MET A 79 27.27 -40.61 32.10
CA MET A 79 26.83 -41.42 30.96
C MET A 79 25.31 -41.21 30.74
N SER A 80 24.82 -41.51 29.54
CA SER A 80 23.52 -42.16 29.28
C SER A 80 22.19 -41.57 29.82
N ALA A 81 21.45 -40.97 28.88
CA ALA A 81 20.19 -41.52 28.32
C ALA A 81 18.81 -41.36 29.02
N GLN A 82 17.80 -41.33 28.13
CA GLN A 82 16.34 -41.52 28.32
C GLN A 82 15.57 -40.35 28.99
N ILE A 83 14.62 -39.68 28.32
CA ILE A 83 13.33 -40.10 27.67
C ILE A 83 12.15 -40.12 28.67
N ALA A 84 10.99 -39.68 28.18
CA ALA A 84 9.68 -39.46 28.83
C ALA A 84 9.58 -38.12 29.61
N ASP A 85 8.73 -37.13 29.29
CA ASP A 85 7.37 -37.06 28.69
C ASP A 85 6.20 -37.18 29.72
N ALA A 86 5.08 -36.53 29.40
CA ALA A 86 3.76 -36.56 30.04
C ALA A 86 3.52 -35.85 31.41
N LYS A 87 2.95 -34.64 31.29
CA LYS A 87 1.57 -34.27 31.72
C LYS A 87 1.10 -34.40 33.20
N GLN A 88 0.63 -33.24 33.69
CA GLN A 88 -0.70 -32.96 34.29
C GLN A 88 -1.03 -33.13 35.80
N LEU A 89 -1.86 -32.16 36.24
CA LEU A 89 -2.98 -32.20 37.22
C LEU A 89 -2.74 -31.86 38.70
N VAL A 90 -3.89 -31.47 39.33
CA VAL A 90 -4.17 -31.18 40.75
C VAL A 90 -3.62 -29.82 41.24
N SER A 91 -4.38 -28.72 41.47
CA SER A 91 -5.72 -28.41 42.02
C SER A 91 -5.77 -28.12 43.53
N ASP A 92 -6.37 -26.97 43.88
CA ASP A 92 -6.97 -26.54 45.17
C ASP A 92 -6.10 -26.55 46.44
N SER A 93 -6.09 -25.49 47.26
CA SER A 93 -7.27 -25.12 48.08
C SER A 93 -7.07 -23.86 48.97
N GLY A 94 -8.16 -23.13 49.22
CA GLY A 94 -8.56 -22.66 50.57
C GLY A 94 -8.11 -21.28 51.13
N GLY A 95 -9.09 -20.49 51.60
CA GLY A 95 -9.01 -19.94 52.97
C GLY A 95 -9.20 -18.42 53.24
N ASP A 96 -10.47 -17.97 53.30
CA ASP A 96 -11.09 -17.04 54.29
C ASP A 96 -10.52 -15.67 54.75
N GLY A 97 -11.39 -14.64 54.60
CA GLY A 97 -11.77 -13.64 55.65
C GLY A 97 -10.90 -12.39 55.90
N ASP A 98 -11.37 -11.28 56.50
CA ASP A 98 -12.72 -10.72 56.74
C ASP A 98 -12.59 -9.23 57.22
N LYS A 99 -13.63 -8.39 56.98
CA LYS A 99 -13.99 -7.07 57.60
C LYS A 99 -13.09 -5.82 57.60
N GLY A 100 -13.77 -4.68 57.34
CA GLY A 100 -13.49 -3.33 57.86
C GLY A 100 -13.39 -2.22 56.80
N ALA A 101 -13.92 -0.99 56.90
CA ALA A 101 -15.07 -0.34 57.55
C ALA A 101 -14.97 1.19 57.25
N SER A 102 -16.12 1.87 57.04
CA SER A 102 -16.39 3.31 57.23
C SER A 102 -15.74 4.46 56.39
N SER A 103 -16.67 5.29 55.85
CA SER A 103 -16.82 6.77 55.96
C SER A 103 -16.21 7.79 54.94
N GLU A 104 -17.15 8.53 54.33
CA GLU A 104 -17.19 9.99 54.02
C GLU A 104 -16.41 10.62 52.84
N GLY A 105 -17.12 11.51 52.10
CA GLY A 105 -16.53 12.53 51.22
C GLY A 105 -17.07 12.56 49.77
N ALA A 106 -17.83 13.60 49.41
CA ALA A 106 -18.23 13.94 48.03
C ALA A 106 -17.99 15.46 47.79
N PRO A 107 -18.17 16.03 46.58
CA PRO A 107 -18.22 15.48 45.22
C PRO A 107 -17.16 16.13 44.28
N GLY A 108 -17.03 15.69 43.01
CA GLY A 108 -16.22 16.43 42.02
C GLY A 108 -16.10 15.80 40.63
N ASP A 109 -16.66 16.50 39.63
CA ASP A 109 -16.33 16.57 38.20
C ASP A 109 -16.11 15.30 37.34
N ASN A 110 -17.04 15.12 36.39
CA ASN A 110 -16.90 14.27 35.21
C ASN A 110 -15.83 14.84 34.26
N ASP A 111 -14.82 14.03 33.92
CA ASP A 111 -14.04 14.23 32.71
C ASP A 111 -13.96 12.90 31.94
N GLY A 112 -14.51 12.89 30.73
CA GLY A 112 -14.77 11.66 29.97
C GLY A 112 -13.51 11.03 29.40
N ARG A 113 -13.14 9.84 29.91
CA ARG A 113 -12.21 8.92 29.23
C ARG A 113 -12.97 7.67 28.80
N GLU A 114 -13.17 7.54 27.49
CA GLU A 114 -13.68 6.32 26.88
C GLU A 114 -12.63 5.20 26.99
N ASN A 115 -12.78 4.35 28.01
CA ASN A 115 -12.10 3.06 28.02
C ASN A 115 -12.90 2.07 27.18
N TYR A 116 -12.22 1.47 26.19
CA TYR A 116 -12.72 0.30 25.48
C TYR A 116 -13.06 -0.82 26.49
N HIS A 117 -14.35 -1.12 26.65
CA HIS A 117 -14.77 -2.34 27.33
C HIS A 117 -15.00 -3.44 26.30
N ASP A 118 -14.21 -4.50 26.48
CA ASP A 118 -14.38 -5.80 25.86
C ASP A 118 -15.77 -6.37 26.22
N THR A 119 -16.58 -6.74 25.23
CA THR A 119 -17.94 -7.26 25.42
C THR A 119 -18.05 -8.69 24.91
N SER A 120 -17.45 -9.63 25.63
CA SER A 120 -18.00 -10.98 25.74
C SER A 120 -19.20 -10.94 26.70
N ALA A 121 -20.41 -10.73 26.18
CA ALA A 121 -21.64 -10.73 26.95
C ALA A 121 -22.72 -11.59 26.27
N SER A 122 -23.47 -12.32 27.08
CA SER A 122 -24.44 -13.36 26.70
C SER A 122 -25.69 -12.83 25.99
N ASP A 123 -26.30 -13.68 25.16
CA ASP A 123 -27.62 -13.47 24.56
C ASP A 123 -28.70 -13.21 25.64
N GLU A 124 -29.16 -11.97 25.76
CA GLU A 124 -30.40 -11.62 26.47
C GLU A 124 -31.35 -10.85 25.56
N THR A 125 -32.53 -11.43 25.34
CA THR A 125 -33.63 -10.80 24.60
C THR A 125 -34.16 -9.58 25.36
N ARG A 126 -33.93 -8.38 24.81
CA ARG A 126 -34.59 -7.15 25.28
C ARG A 126 -35.97 -7.00 24.61
N ILE A 127 -37.00 -6.76 25.43
CA ILE A 127 -38.35 -6.44 24.98
C ILE A 127 -38.55 -4.94 25.15
N ASP A 128 -38.83 -4.22 24.06
CA ASP A 128 -39.25 -2.82 24.13
C ASP A 128 -40.77 -2.70 24.39
N GLN A 129 -41.21 -1.58 24.96
CA GLN A 129 -42.53 -1.40 25.59
C GLN A 129 -43.72 -1.39 24.61
N HIS A 130 -43.52 -1.71 23.33
CA HIS A 130 -44.56 -1.70 22.29
C HIS A 130 -44.82 -3.08 21.65
N GLY A 131 -44.27 -4.16 22.20
CA GLY A 131 -44.68 -5.53 21.86
C GLY A 131 -44.28 -6.01 20.46
N ILE A 132 -43.41 -5.27 19.77
CA ILE A 132 -42.79 -5.73 18.53
C ILE A 132 -41.57 -6.58 18.90
N LEU A 133 -41.60 -7.86 18.51
CA LEU A 133 -40.43 -8.73 18.55
C LEU A 133 -39.39 -8.21 17.54
N GLU A 134 -38.42 -7.42 18.00
CA GLU A 134 -37.19 -7.20 17.26
C GLU A 134 -36.41 -8.51 17.18
N VAL A 135 -36.69 -9.30 16.14
CA VAL A 135 -35.84 -10.42 15.76
C VAL A 135 -34.51 -9.83 15.32
N GLN A 136 -33.52 -9.85 16.23
CA GLN A 136 -32.12 -9.63 15.89
C GLN A 136 -31.71 -10.68 14.86
N ASN A 137 -31.77 -10.29 13.59
CA ASN A 137 -31.40 -11.17 12.49
C ASN A 137 -29.90 -11.39 12.56
N THR A 138 -29.49 -12.62 12.88
CA THR A 138 -28.08 -13.00 12.83
C THR A 138 -27.52 -12.76 11.42
N ALA A 139 -26.21 -12.59 11.28
CA ALA A 139 -25.58 -12.44 9.97
C ALA A 139 -25.93 -13.61 9.02
N GLU A 140 -26.11 -14.82 9.57
CA GLU A 140 -26.59 -15.99 8.84
C GLU A 140 -28.02 -15.81 8.31
N ASP A 141 -28.95 -15.27 9.13
CA ASP A 141 -30.34 -15.01 8.73
C ASP A 141 -30.44 -13.91 7.67
N LEU A 142 -29.58 -12.90 7.72
CA LEU A 142 -29.50 -11.84 6.70
C LEU A 142 -28.99 -12.38 5.37
N ILE A 143 -27.91 -13.18 5.38
CA ILE A 143 -27.41 -13.84 4.17
C ILE A 143 -28.48 -14.79 3.62
N TYR A 144 -29.09 -15.61 4.48
CA TYR A 144 -30.16 -16.52 4.08
C TYR A 144 -31.33 -15.79 3.39
N LYS A 145 -31.82 -14.68 3.97
CA LYS A 145 -32.91 -13.87 3.39
C LYS A 145 -32.59 -13.27 2.02
N ASN A 146 -31.31 -13.04 1.70
CA ASN A 146 -30.89 -12.52 0.40
C ASN A 146 -30.86 -13.58 -0.72
N PHE A 147 -30.83 -14.87 -0.38
CA PHE A 147 -30.70 -15.99 -1.35
C PHE A 147 -31.88 -16.98 -1.32
N GLN A 148 -32.91 -16.74 -0.49
CA GLN A 148 -34.08 -17.61 -0.43
C GLN A 148 -34.99 -17.42 -1.66
N ASP A 149 -35.37 -18.53 -2.30
CA ASP A 149 -36.47 -18.60 -3.25
C ASP A 149 -37.83 -18.34 -2.54
N CYS A 150 -38.90 -18.16 -3.31
CA CYS A 150 -40.28 -18.04 -2.81
C CYS A 150 -40.72 -19.19 -1.89
N ASP A 151 -40.11 -20.37 -2.05
CA ASP A 151 -40.41 -21.59 -1.29
C ASP A 151 -39.57 -21.74 0.00
N GLY A 152 -38.75 -20.73 0.35
CA GLY A 152 -37.90 -20.77 1.54
C GLY A 152 -36.72 -21.74 1.43
N ASN A 153 -36.19 -21.93 0.22
CA ASN A 153 -35.02 -22.77 -0.05
C ASN A 153 -33.94 -21.95 -0.76
N ILE A 154 -32.66 -22.33 -0.60
CA ILE A 154 -31.53 -21.65 -1.26
C ILE A 154 -30.97 -22.49 -2.40
N ARG A 155 -30.77 -21.87 -3.56
CA ARG A 155 -30.03 -22.46 -4.68
C ARG A 155 -28.54 -22.35 -4.42
N LEU A 156 -27.91 -23.47 -4.07
CA LEU A 156 -26.48 -23.51 -3.75
C LEU A 156 -25.59 -22.90 -4.86
N ASN A 157 -25.94 -23.08 -6.14
CA ASN A 157 -25.13 -22.58 -7.24
C ASN A 157 -25.20 -21.06 -7.41
N GLU A 158 -26.33 -20.45 -7.08
CA GLU A 158 -26.45 -18.99 -7.05
C GLU A 158 -25.59 -18.38 -5.94
N PHE A 159 -25.60 -19.00 -4.75
CA PHE A 159 -24.70 -18.62 -3.66
C PHE A 159 -23.22 -18.80 -4.01
N LYS A 160 -22.82 -19.95 -4.59
CA LYS A 160 -21.44 -20.17 -5.08
C LYS A 160 -21.03 -19.12 -6.10
N SER A 161 -21.89 -18.83 -7.08
CA SER A 161 -21.62 -17.83 -8.12
C SER A 161 -21.48 -16.43 -7.52
N SER A 162 -22.37 -16.04 -6.61
CA SER A 162 -22.27 -14.76 -5.89
C SER A 162 -20.99 -14.68 -5.05
N LEU A 163 -20.60 -15.74 -4.34
CA LEU A 163 -19.34 -15.78 -3.60
C LEU A 163 -18.13 -15.62 -4.55
N ALA A 164 -18.14 -16.27 -5.71
CA ALA A 164 -17.10 -16.10 -6.73
C ALA A 164 -17.07 -14.67 -7.32
N THR A 165 -18.21 -13.97 -7.44
CA THR A 165 -18.21 -12.55 -7.88
C THR A 165 -17.48 -11.61 -6.92
N THR A 166 -17.31 -11.99 -5.65
CA THR A 166 -16.53 -11.21 -4.67
C THR A 166 -15.01 -11.30 -4.90
N GLY A 167 -14.56 -12.23 -5.74
CA GLY A 167 -13.15 -12.48 -6.04
C GLY A 167 -12.48 -13.56 -5.20
N LEU A 168 -13.19 -14.16 -4.23
CA LEU A 168 -12.71 -15.33 -3.49
C LEU A 168 -12.76 -16.58 -4.36
N ASP A 169 -11.62 -17.27 -4.47
CA ASP A 169 -11.55 -18.60 -5.05
C ASP A 169 -11.81 -19.65 -3.95
N TYR A 170 -13.07 -20.01 -3.73
CA TYR A 170 -13.45 -21.05 -2.75
C TYR A 170 -12.86 -22.45 -3.04
N SER A 171 -12.27 -22.66 -4.22
CA SER A 171 -11.59 -23.91 -4.55
C SER A 171 -10.16 -23.94 -3.98
N ARG A 172 -9.46 -22.79 -3.93
CA ARG A 172 -8.08 -22.64 -3.44
C ARG A 172 -7.96 -22.00 -2.05
N ASP A 173 -8.93 -21.20 -1.61
CA ASP A 173 -8.87 -20.48 -0.32
C ASP A 173 -9.01 -21.45 0.87
N ILE A 174 -7.94 -21.57 1.65
CA ILE A 174 -7.88 -22.44 2.82
C ILE A 174 -8.77 -21.94 3.97
N ARG A 175 -9.08 -20.63 4.04
CA ARG A 175 -10.05 -20.08 5.01
C ARG A 175 -11.49 -20.49 4.70
N LEU A 176 -11.74 -21.05 3.51
CA LEU A 176 -13.01 -21.65 3.12
C LEU A 176 -12.95 -23.19 3.09
N ARG A 177 -11.91 -23.80 3.68
CA ARG A 177 -11.74 -25.26 3.74
C ARG A 177 -12.88 -25.96 4.48
N GLU A 178 -13.37 -25.37 5.57
CA GLU A 178 -14.42 -25.96 6.40
C GLU A 178 -15.78 -25.86 5.71
N PHE A 179 -16.11 -24.71 5.12
CA PHE A 179 -17.23 -24.53 4.19
C PHE A 179 -17.21 -25.59 3.08
N LYS A 180 -16.04 -25.82 2.44
CA LYS A 180 -15.84 -26.83 1.39
C LYS A 180 -16.01 -28.27 1.90
N LEU A 181 -15.67 -28.56 3.16
CA LEU A 181 -15.87 -29.86 3.79
C LEU A 181 -17.34 -30.08 4.18
N ALA A 182 -17.97 -29.07 4.80
CA ALA A 182 -19.40 -29.07 5.14
C ALA A 182 -20.25 -29.29 3.87
N LEU A 183 -19.91 -28.58 2.78
CA LEU A 183 -20.56 -28.75 1.50
C LEU A 183 -20.47 -30.20 0.98
N LYS A 184 -19.28 -30.81 1.02
CA LYS A 184 -19.08 -32.21 0.64
C LYS A 184 -19.89 -33.18 1.53
N SER A 185 -20.00 -32.92 2.83
CA SER A 185 -20.74 -33.80 3.75
C SER A 185 -22.25 -33.83 3.48
N THR A 186 -22.84 -32.84 2.82
CA THR A 186 -24.25 -32.90 2.39
C THR A 186 -24.52 -33.90 1.27
N GLY A 187 -23.48 -34.37 0.56
CA GLY A 187 -23.61 -35.23 -0.61
C GLY A 187 -24.21 -34.57 -1.85
N ARG A 188 -24.74 -33.34 -1.74
CA ARG A 188 -25.30 -32.57 -2.86
C ARG A 188 -24.21 -31.70 -3.48
N GLN A 189 -23.78 -32.02 -4.70
CA GLN A 189 -22.94 -31.08 -5.46
C GLN A 189 -23.74 -29.84 -5.87
N ASP A 190 -24.96 -30.08 -6.36
CA ASP A 190 -25.96 -29.07 -6.72
C ASP A 190 -27.28 -29.43 -6.03
N GLY A 191 -28.05 -28.43 -5.60
CA GLY A 191 -29.34 -28.66 -4.98
C GLY A 191 -29.94 -27.44 -4.31
N LEU A 192 -31.20 -27.59 -3.92
CA LEU A 192 -31.87 -26.74 -2.94
C LEU A 192 -31.38 -27.12 -1.54
N LEU A 193 -31.18 -26.13 -0.69
CA LEU A 193 -30.81 -26.26 0.72
C LEU A 193 -31.91 -25.67 1.60
N SER A 194 -32.26 -26.36 2.68
CA SER A 194 -33.08 -25.77 3.75
C SER A 194 -32.31 -24.66 4.47
N LYS A 195 -33.03 -23.86 5.26
CA LYS A 195 -32.43 -22.82 6.10
C LYS A 195 -31.38 -23.39 7.06
N GLU A 196 -31.67 -24.51 7.69
CA GLU A 196 -30.81 -25.18 8.67
C GLU A 196 -29.60 -25.81 7.99
N GLU A 197 -29.80 -26.47 6.85
CA GLU A 197 -28.71 -27.01 6.01
C GLU A 197 -27.76 -25.87 5.60
N PHE A 198 -28.29 -24.77 5.04
CA PHE A 198 -27.48 -23.62 4.62
C PHE A 198 -26.70 -22.98 5.77
N LYS A 199 -27.36 -22.73 6.91
CA LYS A 199 -26.71 -22.20 8.12
C LYS A 199 -25.55 -23.09 8.57
N SER A 200 -25.76 -24.41 8.61
CA SER A 200 -24.71 -25.36 9.03
C SER A 200 -23.46 -25.32 8.13
N ILE A 201 -23.64 -25.04 6.84
CA ILE A 201 -22.57 -24.98 5.84
C ILE A 201 -21.76 -23.68 5.95
N ILE A 202 -22.41 -22.52 6.15
CA ILE A 202 -21.72 -21.23 6.20
C ILE A 202 -21.10 -20.92 7.57
N LYS A 203 -21.65 -21.47 8.65
CA LYS A 203 -21.29 -21.12 10.04
C LYS A 203 -19.78 -21.18 10.35
N PRO A 204 -18.99 -22.19 9.91
CA PRO A 204 -17.56 -22.24 10.21
C PRO A 204 -16.77 -21.03 9.67
N ASN A 205 -17.15 -20.50 8.51
CA ASN A 205 -16.42 -19.43 7.83
C ASN A 205 -17.29 -18.17 7.64
N LEU A 206 -18.29 -18.00 8.52
CA LEU A 206 -19.31 -16.96 8.45
C LEU A 206 -18.72 -15.55 8.40
N VAL A 207 -17.65 -15.27 9.14
CA VAL A 207 -17.03 -13.94 9.21
C VAL A 207 -16.49 -13.53 7.83
N LEU A 208 -15.71 -14.39 7.18
CA LEU A 208 -15.16 -14.14 5.85
C LEU A 208 -16.26 -14.02 4.78
N ILE A 209 -17.20 -14.96 4.78
CA ILE A 209 -18.35 -14.97 3.85
C ILE A 209 -19.20 -13.70 4.04
N SER A 210 -19.45 -13.29 5.29
CA SER A 210 -20.23 -12.09 5.62
C SER A 210 -19.52 -10.80 5.18
N ARG A 211 -18.18 -10.72 5.33
CA ARG A 211 -17.39 -9.58 4.81
C ARG A 211 -17.46 -9.52 3.28
N ALA A 212 -17.32 -10.66 2.61
CA ALA A 212 -17.41 -10.77 1.15
C ALA A 212 -18.79 -10.27 0.65
N MET A 213 -19.88 -10.82 1.22
CA MET A 213 -21.25 -10.52 0.80
C MET A 213 -21.70 -9.08 1.12
N ARG A 214 -21.10 -8.41 2.11
CA ARG A 214 -21.32 -6.98 2.40
C ARG A 214 -20.49 -6.03 1.53
N GLY A 215 -19.58 -6.56 0.71
CA GLY A 215 -18.60 -5.76 -0.02
C GLY A 215 -17.67 -5.01 0.94
N ASP A 216 -17.30 -5.63 2.07
CA ASP A 216 -16.37 -5.09 3.08
C ASP A 216 -14.90 -5.52 2.80
N PHE A 217 -14.62 -5.95 1.57
CA PHE A 217 -13.26 -6.13 1.08
C PHE A 217 -12.70 -4.85 0.48
N VAL A 218 -11.37 -4.77 0.47
CA VAL A 218 -10.59 -3.63 0.00
C VAL A 218 -10.89 -3.23 -1.45
N ILE A 219 -11.42 -4.14 -2.27
CA ILE A 219 -12.01 -3.83 -3.58
C ILE A 219 -13.44 -4.40 -3.62
N PRO A 220 -14.48 -3.57 -3.34
CA PRO A 220 -15.86 -4.05 -3.27
C PRO A 220 -16.45 -4.47 -4.64
N ASP A 221 -16.18 -3.70 -5.70
CA ASP A 221 -16.68 -3.99 -7.07
C ASP A 221 -15.61 -4.75 -7.86
N TRP A 222 -15.39 -6.01 -7.46
CA TRP A 222 -14.30 -6.85 -7.97
C TRP A 222 -14.38 -7.06 -9.48
N ILE A 223 -15.56 -7.38 -10.03
CA ILE A 223 -15.75 -7.64 -11.47
C ILE A 223 -15.41 -6.39 -12.30
N LYS A 224 -15.86 -5.20 -11.89
CA LYS A 224 -15.54 -3.97 -12.61
C LYS A 224 -14.03 -3.68 -12.60
N PHE A 225 -13.37 -3.99 -11.48
CA PHE A 225 -11.94 -3.82 -11.32
C PHE A 225 -11.14 -4.80 -12.20
N THR A 226 -11.46 -6.10 -12.17
CA THR A 226 -10.76 -7.11 -12.98
C THR A 226 -10.95 -6.93 -14.48
N ASN A 227 -12.14 -6.51 -14.92
CA ASN A 227 -12.38 -6.15 -16.32
C ASN A 227 -11.42 -5.05 -16.83
N LYS A 228 -10.98 -4.13 -15.95
CA LYS A 228 -9.97 -3.12 -16.30
C LYS A 228 -8.55 -3.68 -16.30
N LEU A 229 -8.21 -4.60 -15.40
CA LEU A 229 -6.92 -5.31 -15.46
C LEU A 229 -6.79 -6.13 -16.75
N GLU A 230 -7.88 -6.75 -17.22
CA GLU A 230 -7.92 -7.45 -18.51
C GLU A 230 -7.72 -6.48 -19.69
N GLU A 231 -8.36 -5.30 -19.69
CA GLU A 231 -8.12 -4.26 -20.70
C GLU A 231 -6.62 -3.88 -20.78
N PHE A 232 -5.98 -3.69 -19.63
CA PHE A 232 -4.54 -3.37 -19.56
C PHE A 232 -3.67 -4.53 -20.03
N TYR A 233 -4.03 -5.77 -19.69
CA TYR A 233 -3.35 -6.97 -20.18
C TYR A 233 -3.32 -7.00 -21.71
N TRP A 234 -4.47 -6.76 -22.36
CA TRP A 234 -4.56 -6.80 -23.83
C TRP A 234 -3.77 -5.68 -24.50
N LYS A 235 -3.80 -4.45 -23.95
CA LYS A 235 -2.92 -3.34 -24.41
C LYS A 235 -1.44 -3.70 -24.31
N CYS A 236 -1.03 -4.43 -23.27
CA CYS A 236 0.37 -4.83 -23.06
C CYS A 236 0.80 -6.02 -23.92
N LYS A 237 -0.10 -6.99 -24.22
CA LYS A 237 0.22 -8.18 -25.04
C LYS A 237 0.66 -7.82 -26.47
N VAL A 238 0.14 -6.71 -27.02
CA VAL A 238 0.51 -6.17 -28.34
C VAL A 238 1.95 -5.65 -28.38
N ASN A 239 2.51 -5.23 -27.24
CA ASN A 239 3.89 -4.76 -27.17
C ASN A 239 4.88 -5.91 -27.38
N LYS A 240 5.70 -5.80 -28.42
CA LYS A 240 6.76 -6.77 -28.79
C LYS A 240 8.17 -6.20 -28.60
N GLY A 241 8.30 -5.06 -27.90
CA GLY A 241 9.59 -4.45 -27.60
C GLY A 241 10.40 -5.24 -26.56
N GLY A 242 11.70 -4.93 -26.49
CA GLY A 242 12.65 -5.55 -25.58
C GLY A 242 13.33 -6.81 -26.14
N LYS A 243 14.21 -7.42 -25.35
CA LYS A 243 14.96 -8.63 -25.70
C LYS A 243 14.97 -9.60 -24.52
N VAL A 244 14.80 -10.89 -24.77
CA VAL A 244 14.97 -11.94 -23.75
C VAL A 244 16.42 -11.96 -23.27
N ALA A 245 16.64 -12.11 -21.96
CA ALA A 245 17.98 -12.23 -21.40
C ALA A 245 18.68 -13.50 -21.92
N ASP A 246 19.85 -13.32 -22.55
CA ASP A 246 20.57 -14.40 -23.25
C ASP A 246 22.00 -14.64 -22.74
N TYR A 247 22.39 -14.02 -21.62
CA TYR A 247 23.71 -14.22 -21.01
C TYR A 247 23.91 -15.62 -20.39
N ILE A 248 22.82 -16.34 -20.10
CA ILE A 248 22.84 -17.78 -19.79
C ILE A 248 21.82 -18.57 -20.65
N PRO A 249 22.12 -19.82 -21.04
CA PRO A 249 21.26 -20.62 -21.93
C PRO A 249 19.85 -20.92 -21.39
N GLN A 250 19.63 -20.82 -20.08
CA GLN A 250 18.36 -21.15 -19.43
C GLN A 250 17.35 -20.01 -19.63
N LEU A 251 17.77 -18.76 -19.47
CA LEU A 251 16.91 -17.60 -19.71
C LEU A 251 16.64 -17.41 -21.22
N ALA A 252 17.64 -17.68 -22.06
CA ALA A 252 17.53 -17.60 -23.53
C ALA A 252 16.44 -18.52 -24.13
N LYS A 253 15.99 -19.54 -23.38
CA LYS A 253 14.95 -20.50 -23.80
C LYS A 253 13.52 -20.01 -23.58
N TYR A 254 13.31 -18.94 -22.82
CA TYR A 254 11.95 -18.44 -22.58
C TYR A 254 11.32 -17.90 -23.86
N ASN A 255 10.05 -18.24 -24.09
CA ASN A 255 9.30 -17.71 -25.21
C ASN A 255 9.04 -16.19 -25.01
N PRO A 256 9.48 -15.31 -25.93
CA PRO A 256 9.23 -13.86 -25.83
C PRO A 256 7.75 -13.47 -25.84
N ASP A 257 6.85 -14.37 -26.27
CA ASP A 257 5.41 -14.13 -26.26
C ASP A 257 4.73 -14.41 -24.91
N TYR A 258 5.44 -15.02 -23.93
CA TYR A 258 4.88 -15.20 -22.59
C TYR A 258 4.55 -13.85 -21.93
N TRP A 259 3.30 -13.73 -21.47
CA TRP A 259 2.79 -12.59 -20.72
C TRP A 259 1.75 -13.10 -19.72
N GLY A 260 2.09 -13.06 -18.43
CA GLY A 260 1.21 -13.45 -17.33
C GLY A 260 1.01 -12.31 -16.34
N VAL A 261 -0.22 -12.14 -15.88
CA VAL A 261 -0.63 -11.16 -14.86
C VAL A 261 -1.44 -11.86 -13.79
N SER A 262 -0.98 -11.81 -12.54
CA SER A 262 -1.76 -12.25 -11.38
C SER A 262 -1.81 -11.17 -10.30
N MET A 263 -2.95 -11.07 -9.61
CA MET A 263 -3.16 -10.22 -8.46
C MET A 263 -3.74 -11.02 -7.28
N CYS A 264 -3.30 -10.67 -6.08
CA CYS A 264 -3.94 -11.07 -4.83
C CYS A 264 -4.19 -9.81 -3.97
N THR A 265 -5.40 -9.60 -3.46
CA THR A 265 -5.66 -8.52 -2.49
C THR A 265 -5.30 -8.93 -1.06
N ILE A 266 -5.19 -7.95 -0.15
CA ILE A 266 -4.97 -8.22 1.28
C ILE A 266 -6.12 -9.03 1.92
N ASP A 267 -7.31 -9.05 1.30
CA ASP A 267 -8.45 -9.87 1.72
C ASP A 267 -8.49 -11.26 1.04
N GLY A 268 -7.56 -11.57 0.14
CA GLY A 268 -7.48 -12.84 -0.58
C GLY A 268 -8.29 -12.91 -1.89
N GLN A 269 -8.73 -11.78 -2.44
CA GLN A 269 -9.38 -11.75 -3.76
C GLN A 269 -8.32 -12.01 -4.85
N ARG A 270 -8.59 -12.91 -5.80
CA ARG A 270 -7.59 -13.39 -6.79
C ARG A 270 -7.99 -13.04 -8.22
N PHE A 271 -7.06 -12.47 -8.99
CA PHE A 271 -7.18 -12.28 -10.46
C PHE A 271 -5.99 -12.96 -11.14
N GLN A 272 -6.24 -13.59 -12.28
CA GLN A 272 -5.29 -14.43 -13.00
C GLN A 272 -5.60 -14.32 -14.51
N PHE A 273 -4.64 -13.89 -15.33
CA PHE A 273 -4.84 -13.73 -16.76
C PHE A 273 -3.56 -13.93 -17.58
N GLY A 274 -3.65 -14.67 -18.67
CA GLY A 274 -2.51 -15.02 -19.53
C GLY A 274 -1.67 -16.16 -18.99
N ASP A 275 -0.37 -16.10 -19.25
CA ASP A 275 0.62 -17.16 -19.00
C ASP A 275 1.03 -17.26 -17.52
N VAL A 276 0.06 -17.35 -16.59
CA VAL A 276 0.26 -17.20 -15.14
C VAL A 276 0.91 -18.39 -14.44
N ASP A 277 0.63 -19.61 -14.91
CA ASP A 277 1.13 -20.86 -14.33
C ASP A 277 2.54 -21.24 -14.82
N VAL A 278 3.08 -20.53 -15.82
CA VAL A 278 4.40 -20.82 -16.39
C VAL A 278 5.48 -20.64 -15.31
N PRO A 279 6.29 -21.67 -15.02
CA PRO A 279 7.34 -21.58 -14.02
C PRO A 279 8.55 -20.79 -14.55
N PHE A 280 9.08 -19.90 -13.72
CA PHE A 280 10.28 -19.12 -13.99
C PHE A 280 11.14 -18.89 -12.74
N THR A 281 12.43 -18.63 -12.93
CA THR A 281 13.31 -18.29 -11.80
C THR A 281 13.02 -16.89 -11.29
N ILE A 282 12.91 -16.73 -9.96
CA ILE A 282 12.54 -15.45 -9.32
C ILE A 282 13.63 -14.38 -9.49
N GLN A 283 14.90 -14.80 -9.61
CA GLN A 283 16.04 -13.92 -9.87
C GLN A 283 16.11 -12.76 -8.85
N SER A 284 16.47 -11.55 -9.29
CA SER A 284 16.53 -10.37 -8.42
C SER A 284 15.20 -9.98 -7.74
N SER A 285 14.06 -10.55 -8.15
CA SER A 285 12.76 -10.32 -7.49
C SER A 285 12.64 -11.00 -6.12
N GLY A 286 13.54 -11.94 -5.78
CA GLY A 286 13.62 -12.54 -4.44
C GLY A 286 14.40 -11.72 -3.41
N LYS A 287 15.19 -10.73 -3.84
CA LYS A 287 16.01 -9.89 -2.93
C LYS A 287 15.21 -9.19 -1.82
N PRO A 288 14.01 -8.61 -2.07
CA PRO A 288 13.19 -7.99 -1.03
C PRO A 288 12.77 -8.99 0.05
N ILE A 289 12.49 -10.25 -0.32
CA ILE A 289 12.09 -11.31 0.61
C ILE A 289 13.28 -11.70 1.50
N ASN A 290 14.46 -11.93 0.91
CA ASN A 290 15.67 -12.27 1.68
C ASN A 290 16.06 -11.16 2.66
N TYR A 291 15.83 -9.90 2.27
CA TYR A 291 16.01 -8.74 3.14
C TYR A 291 14.93 -8.65 4.24
N ALA A 292 13.67 -8.97 3.94
CA ALA A 292 12.60 -9.08 4.93
C ALA A 292 12.93 -10.12 6.01
N ILE A 293 13.45 -11.29 5.61
CA ILE A 293 13.91 -12.35 6.52
C ILE A 293 15.03 -11.82 7.43
N ALA A 294 16.07 -11.17 6.86
CA ALA A 294 17.17 -10.63 7.66
C ALA A 294 16.69 -9.56 8.67
N LEU A 295 15.80 -8.66 8.25
CA LEU A 295 15.20 -7.65 9.14
C LEU A 295 14.31 -8.25 10.23
N ASN A 296 13.58 -9.33 9.95
CA ASN A 296 12.71 -9.99 10.92
C ASN A 296 13.53 -10.63 12.06
N GLU A 297 14.62 -11.31 11.70
CA GLU A 297 15.44 -12.06 12.67
C GLU A 297 16.48 -11.19 13.40
N LEU A 298 17.04 -10.16 12.74
CA LEU A 298 18.14 -9.35 13.27
C LEU A 298 17.73 -7.92 13.63
N GLY A 299 16.57 -7.45 13.16
CA GLY A 299 16.17 -6.06 13.25
C GLY A 299 16.89 -5.15 12.25
N SER A 300 16.39 -3.92 12.15
CA SER A 300 16.92 -2.87 11.25
C SER A 300 18.35 -2.46 11.65
N ASP A 301 18.60 -2.26 12.95
CA ASP A 301 19.87 -1.76 13.47
C ASP A 301 21.06 -2.68 13.15
N ILE A 302 20.93 -3.99 13.36
CA ILE A 302 22.00 -4.96 13.05
C ILE A 302 22.15 -5.09 11.53
N THR A 303 21.06 -5.18 10.79
CA THR A 303 21.10 -5.35 9.33
C THR A 303 21.84 -4.17 8.65
N HIS A 304 21.59 -2.94 9.09
CA HIS A 304 22.17 -1.74 8.48
C HIS A 304 23.58 -1.35 8.94
N GLN A 305 24.16 -2.11 9.87
CA GLN A 305 25.61 -2.12 10.10
C GLN A 305 26.38 -2.74 8.91
N TYR A 306 25.71 -3.49 8.02
CA TYR A 306 26.31 -4.20 6.89
C TYR A 306 25.83 -3.73 5.51
N VAL A 307 24.63 -3.14 5.40
CA VAL A 307 24.08 -2.63 4.13
C VAL A 307 23.40 -1.27 4.32
N GLY A 308 23.56 -0.37 3.36
CA GLY A 308 22.92 0.95 3.36
C GLY A 308 21.41 0.92 3.07
N GLN A 309 20.82 2.12 3.00
CA GLN A 309 19.39 2.39 2.82
C GLN A 309 19.09 3.33 1.64
N GLU A 310 20.06 3.57 0.75
CA GLU A 310 19.97 4.63 -0.26
C GLU A 310 20.17 4.10 -1.70
N PRO A 311 19.58 4.75 -2.71
CA PRO A 311 19.93 4.50 -4.10
C PRO A 311 21.39 4.89 -4.35
N SER A 312 22.08 4.17 -5.23
CA SER A 312 23.50 4.42 -5.53
C SER A 312 23.75 5.71 -6.33
N GLY A 313 22.75 6.19 -7.09
CA GLY A 313 22.96 7.25 -8.10
C GLY A 313 23.93 6.86 -9.22
N ARG A 314 24.30 5.57 -9.31
CA ARG A 314 25.22 4.96 -10.27
C ARG A 314 24.50 3.84 -11.00
N LEU A 315 25.03 3.42 -12.14
CA LEU A 315 24.57 2.22 -12.84
C LEU A 315 24.54 1.03 -11.86
N PHE A 316 23.50 0.19 -11.91
CA PHE A 316 23.41 -1.05 -11.13
C PHE A 316 24.56 -2.03 -11.46
N ASN A 317 25.21 -1.80 -12.60
CA ASN A 317 26.38 -2.53 -13.06
C ASN A 317 27.73 -1.98 -12.55
N ASP A 318 27.74 -0.87 -11.82
CA ASP A 318 28.96 -0.31 -11.22
C ASP A 318 29.47 -1.17 -10.04
N LEU A 319 30.76 -1.04 -9.70
CA LEU A 319 31.45 -1.78 -8.64
C LEU A 319 31.73 -0.88 -7.42
N THR A 320 30.74 -0.10 -7.01
CA THR A 320 30.89 0.88 -5.92
C THR A 320 30.32 0.40 -4.59
N LEU A 321 31.03 0.74 -3.51
CA LEU A 321 30.53 0.72 -2.15
C LEU A 321 30.25 2.15 -1.71
N LYS A 322 29.27 2.35 -0.82
CA LYS A 322 29.08 3.63 -0.15
C LYS A 322 30.16 3.76 0.92
N ILE A 323 31.01 4.78 0.75
CA ILE A 323 31.97 5.23 1.76
C ILE A 323 31.23 6.28 2.61
N PHE A 324 31.39 6.19 3.92
CA PHE A 324 30.79 7.11 4.88
C PHE A 324 31.89 7.99 5.48
N GLU A 325 31.65 9.29 5.63
CA GLU A 325 32.68 10.24 6.05
C GLU A 325 33.05 10.10 7.53
N ASP A 326 32.15 9.57 8.35
CA ASP A 326 32.31 9.42 9.82
C ASP A 326 33.15 8.19 10.26
N GLY A 327 33.98 7.64 9.38
CA GLY A 327 34.84 6.48 9.68
C GLY A 327 34.13 5.12 9.72
N ASP A 328 32.85 5.08 9.35
CA ASP A 328 32.07 3.86 9.21
C ASP A 328 32.58 3.04 8.01
N ARG A 329 32.61 1.70 8.14
CA ARG A 329 33.21 0.83 7.11
C ARG A 329 32.46 0.95 5.76
N PRO A 330 33.14 0.81 4.61
CA PRO A 330 32.47 0.77 3.31
C PRO A 330 31.41 -0.35 3.29
N LYS A 331 30.21 -0.03 2.82
CA LYS A 331 29.09 -0.98 2.73
C LYS A 331 28.28 -0.80 1.44
N PRO A 332 27.60 -1.84 0.92
CA PRO A 332 26.77 -1.71 -0.27
C PRO A 332 25.64 -0.69 -0.07
N HIS A 333 25.25 0.00 -1.13
CA HIS A 333 24.27 1.10 -1.07
C HIS A 333 22.90 0.70 -0.50
N ASN A 334 22.38 -0.46 -0.90
CA ASN A 334 21.07 -1.00 -0.50
C ASN A 334 21.00 -2.52 -0.80
N PRO A 335 20.04 -3.28 -0.22
CA PRO A 335 19.86 -4.71 -0.46
C PRO A 335 19.30 -5.09 -1.84
N MET A 336 18.85 -4.12 -2.66
CA MET A 336 18.24 -4.40 -3.98
C MET A 336 19.29 -4.60 -5.09
N VAL A 337 20.49 -4.04 -4.93
CA VAL A 337 21.67 -4.30 -5.78
C VAL A 337 22.37 -5.62 -5.40
N ASN A 338 23.17 -6.19 -6.31
CA ASN A 338 23.80 -7.50 -6.11
C ASN A 338 24.74 -7.52 -4.89
N SER A 339 25.55 -6.48 -4.70
CA SER A 339 26.47 -6.35 -3.55
C SER A 339 25.73 -6.42 -2.22
N GLY A 340 24.65 -5.66 -2.06
CA GLY A 340 23.81 -5.69 -0.86
C GLY A 340 23.11 -7.03 -0.68
N ALA A 341 22.59 -7.65 -1.75
CA ALA A 341 21.94 -8.96 -1.67
C ALA A 341 22.91 -10.09 -1.26
N ILE A 342 24.17 -10.05 -1.72
CA ILE A 342 25.22 -10.99 -1.29
C ILE A 342 25.56 -10.77 0.19
N VAL A 343 25.61 -9.51 0.65
CA VAL A 343 25.77 -9.20 2.09
C VAL A 343 24.57 -9.72 2.90
N ILE A 344 23.33 -9.52 2.47
CA ILE A 344 22.14 -10.11 3.13
C ILE A 344 22.27 -11.64 3.22
N CYS A 345 22.68 -12.32 2.15
CA CYS A 345 22.94 -13.76 2.18
C CYS A 345 24.00 -14.14 3.23
N SER A 346 25.04 -13.31 3.41
CA SER A 346 26.01 -13.52 4.50
C SER A 346 25.42 -13.34 5.90
N LEU A 347 24.42 -12.47 6.10
CA LEU A 347 23.74 -12.33 7.40
C LEU A 347 22.90 -13.58 7.71
N LEU A 348 22.15 -14.08 6.71
CA LEU A 348 21.39 -15.33 6.81
C LEU A 348 22.31 -16.53 7.13
N MET A 349 23.51 -16.56 6.54
CA MET A 349 24.46 -17.65 6.75
C MET A 349 25.33 -17.53 8.01
N SER A 350 25.76 -16.34 8.41
CA SER A 350 26.75 -16.15 9.49
C SER A 350 26.16 -15.67 10.81
N LEU A 351 24.97 -15.06 10.83
CA LEU A 351 24.36 -14.48 12.04
C LEU A 351 23.12 -15.23 12.52
N ILE A 352 22.18 -15.54 11.61
CA ILE A 352 20.93 -16.25 11.93
C ILE A 352 21.20 -17.76 12.03
N HIS A 353 20.58 -18.46 12.99
CA HIS A 353 20.68 -19.92 13.20
C HIS A 353 22.07 -20.52 12.90
N LYS A 354 23.12 -20.05 13.57
CA LYS A 354 24.54 -20.38 13.26
C LYS A 354 24.87 -21.87 13.27
N SER A 355 24.10 -22.69 13.98
CA SER A 355 24.29 -24.16 14.06
C SER A 355 23.79 -24.92 12.83
N MET A 356 22.94 -24.32 11.99
CA MET A 356 22.40 -24.98 10.80
C MET A 356 23.42 -25.02 9.66
N LYS A 357 23.47 -26.16 8.95
CA LYS A 357 24.25 -26.35 7.72
C LYS A 357 23.62 -25.56 6.57
N THR A 358 24.39 -25.29 5.52
CA THR A 358 23.92 -24.54 4.33
C THR A 358 22.66 -25.13 3.68
N SER A 359 22.52 -26.47 3.65
CA SER A 359 21.31 -27.12 3.14
C SER A 359 20.08 -26.86 4.02
N GLU A 360 20.22 -27.03 5.34
CA GLU A 360 19.16 -26.79 6.32
C GLU A 360 18.72 -25.31 6.30
N LYS A 361 19.66 -24.38 6.06
CA LYS A 361 19.36 -22.95 5.85
C LYS A 361 18.63 -22.68 4.54
N PHE A 362 18.96 -23.40 3.47
CA PHE A 362 18.25 -23.27 2.19
C PHE A 362 16.81 -23.79 2.30
N ASP A 363 16.61 -24.93 2.95
CA ASP A 363 15.28 -25.48 3.21
C ASP A 363 14.45 -24.52 4.08
N TRP A 364 15.03 -23.97 5.16
CA TRP A 364 14.38 -22.98 6.02
C TRP A 364 13.96 -21.70 5.27
N VAL A 365 14.82 -21.12 4.42
CA VAL A 365 14.43 -19.97 3.58
C VAL A 365 13.35 -20.37 2.57
N CYS A 366 13.44 -21.55 1.96
CA CYS A 366 12.41 -22.05 1.05
C CYS A 366 11.05 -22.22 1.74
N ASP A 367 11.03 -22.63 3.01
CA ASP A 367 9.81 -22.77 3.78
C ASP A 367 9.17 -21.40 4.09
N ILE A 368 9.94 -20.36 4.35
CA ILE A 368 9.42 -18.98 4.46
C ILE A 368 8.78 -18.54 3.13
N TYR A 369 9.42 -18.82 1.98
CA TYR A 369 8.84 -18.53 0.66
C TYR A 369 7.53 -19.29 0.44
N LYS A 370 7.43 -20.56 0.90
CA LYS A 370 6.18 -21.35 0.84
C LYS A 370 5.10 -20.77 1.75
N SER A 371 5.42 -20.32 2.97
CA SER A 371 4.44 -19.71 3.88
C SER A 371 3.90 -18.38 3.36
N MET A 372 4.74 -17.56 2.70
CA MET A 372 4.28 -16.35 1.99
C MET A 372 3.34 -16.66 0.81
N ALA A 373 3.58 -17.77 0.11
CA ALA A 373 2.86 -18.14 -1.11
C ALA A 373 1.57 -18.94 -0.86
N HIS A 374 1.54 -19.71 0.24
CA HIS A 374 0.53 -20.69 0.63
C HIS A 374 0.02 -21.60 -0.50
N GLY A 375 0.68 -22.75 -0.68
CA GLY A 375 0.21 -23.83 -1.57
C GLY A 375 0.45 -23.61 -3.07
N GLU A 376 0.86 -22.40 -3.48
CA GLU A 376 1.35 -22.12 -4.85
C GLU A 376 2.78 -22.67 -5.07
N HIS A 377 3.22 -22.72 -6.33
CA HIS A 377 4.50 -23.35 -6.72
C HIS A 377 5.72 -22.57 -6.20
N VAL A 378 6.54 -23.23 -5.37
CA VAL A 378 7.89 -22.79 -4.97
C VAL A 378 8.83 -23.98 -5.17
N GLY A 379 9.56 -23.97 -6.29
CA GLY A 379 10.53 -24.99 -6.69
C GLY A 379 11.97 -24.46 -6.71
N PHE A 380 12.88 -25.24 -7.30
CA PHE A 380 14.28 -24.86 -7.46
C PHE A 380 14.83 -25.32 -8.82
N ASN A 381 15.39 -24.38 -9.58
CA ASN A 381 15.90 -24.65 -10.92
C ASN A 381 17.42 -24.86 -10.91
N ASN A 382 17.86 -26.10 -10.62
CA ASN A 382 19.28 -26.44 -10.52
C ASN A 382 20.06 -26.14 -11.81
N ALA A 383 19.43 -26.25 -13.00
CA ALA A 383 20.07 -25.93 -14.27
C ALA A 383 20.43 -24.43 -14.36
N THR A 384 19.55 -23.54 -13.88
CA THR A 384 19.82 -22.10 -13.83
C THR A 384 20.88 -21.79 -12.79
N PHE A 385 20.82 -22.40 -11.60
CA PHE A 385 21.83 -22.25 -10.56
C PHE A 385 23.26 -22.55 -11.05
N LEU A 386 23.43 -23.68 -11.76
CA LEU A 386 24.75 -24.08 -12.27
C LEU A 386 25.29 -23.05 -13.28
N SER A 387 24.47 -22.59 -14.23
CA SER A 387 24.91 -21.63 -15.25
C SER A 387 25.04 -20.19 -14.74
N GLU A 388 24.21 -19.75 -13.79
CA GLU A 388 24.44 -18.48 -13.08
C GLU A 388 25.79 -18.50 -12.36
N ARG A 389 26.11 -19.59 -11.66
CA ARG A 389 27.38 -19.76 -10.95
C ARG A 389 28.59 -19.80 -11.90
N GLU A 390 28.45 -20.40 -13.08
CA GLU A 390 29.51 -20.43 -14.10
C GLU A 390 29.71 -19.07 -14.77
N ALA A 391 28.64 -18.28 -14.98
CA ALA A 391 28.70 -16.93 -15.57
C ALA A 391 28.95 -15.80 -14.53
N ALA A 392 29.28 -16.15 -13.29
CA ALA A 392 29.25 -15.24 -12.14
C ALA A 392 30.46 -14.32 -11.95
N ASP A 393 31.39 -14.19 -12.90
CA ASP A 393 32.68 -13.48 -12.76
C ASP A 393 32.54 -12.12 -12.02
N ARG A 394 31.58 -11.30 -12.44
CA ARG A 394 31.33 -9.99 -11.83
C ARG A 394 30.82 -10.09 -10.38
N ASN A 395 29.97 -11.05 -10.07
CA ASN A 395 29.48 -11.26 -8.69
C ASN A 395 30.64 -11.76 -7.79
N TYR A 396 31.54 -12.62 -8.30
CA TYR A 396 32.76 -13.01 -7.58
C TYR A 396 33.72 -11.83 -7.37
N ALA A 397 33.93 -10.97 -8.37
CA ALA A 397 34.75 -9.76 -8.24
C ALA A 397 34.21 -8.83 -7.15
N ILE A 398 32.89 -8.58 -7.12
CA ILE A 398 32.22 -7.85 -6.03
C ILE A 398 32.44 -8.55 -4.69
N GLY A 399 32.27 -9.87 -4.62
CA GLY A 399 32.47 -10.66 -3.41
C GLY A 399 33.87 -10.51 -2.81
N PHE A 400 34.91 -10.60 -3.65
CA PHE A 400 36.29 -10.39 -3.20
C PHE A 400 36.57 -8.95 -2.76
N TYR A 401 36.05 -7.95 -3.50
CA TYR A 401 36.17 -6.54 -3.13
C TYR A 401 35.48 -6.21 -1.80
N MET A 402 34.29 -6.76 -1.56
CA MET A 402 33.56 -6.63 -0.27
C MET A 402 34.28 -7.34 0.88
N ARG A 403 34.98 -8.46 0.61
CA ARG A 403 35.77 -9.16 1.63
C ARG A 403 36.98 -8.34 2.06
N GLU A 404 37.70 -7.73 1.13
CA GLU A 404 38.84 -6.84 1.42
C GLU A 404 38.41 -5.63 2.28
N ASN A 405 37.26 -5.05 1.96
CA ASN A 405 36.66 -3.92 2.69
C ASN A 405 35.91 -4.32 3.98
N LYS A 406 35.97 -5.59 4.42
CA LYS A 406 35.32 -6.10 5.64
C LYS A 406 33.80 -5.86 5.72
N CYS A 407 33.12 -5.91 4.58
CA CYS A 407 31.66 -5.72 4.50
C CYS A 407 30.84 -6.90 5.03
N PHE A 408 31.47 -8.04 5.32
CA PHE A 408 30.82 -9.26 5.81
C PHE A 408 30.98 -9.41 7.34
N PRO A 409 30.13 -10.23 8.00
CA PRO A 409 30.39 -10.71 9.36
C PRO A 409 31.72 -11.46 9.46
N GLU A 410 32.31 -11.48 10.66
CA GLU A 410 33.49 -12.31 10.95
C GLU A 410 33.23 -13.80 10.64
N ASP A 411 34.29 -14.53 10.31
CA ASP A 411 34.29 -15.95 9.89
C ASP A 411 33.40 -16.32 8.67
N THR A 412 32.92 -15.33 7.91
CA THR A 412 32.08 -15.58 6.72
C THR A 412 32.84 -16.30 5.60
N ASN A 413 32.43 -17.53 5.28
CA ASN A 413 32.89 -18.25 4.09
C ASN A 413 32.25 -17.69 2.82
N LEU A 414 32.98 -16.78 2.14
CA LEU A 414 32.53 -16.15 0.90
C LEU A 414 32.04 -17.16 -0.15
N LYS A 415 32.74 -18.28 -0.38
CA LYS A 415 32.31 -19.24 -1.42
C LYS A 415 30.93 -19.81 -1.12
N ALA A 416 30.68 -20.19 0.13
CA ALA A 416 29.39 -20.72 0.56
C ALA A 416 28.27 -19.66 0.44
N VAL A 417 28.56 -18.39 0.75
CA VAL A 417 27.63 -17.27 0.56
C VAL A 417 27.31 -17.02 -0.92
N MET A 418 28.30 -17.12 -1.81
CA MET A 418 28.09 -16.99 -3.25
C MET A 418 27.21 -18.13 -3.79
N ASP A 419 27.52 -19.40 -3.45
CA ASP A 419 26.69 -20.55 -3.82
C ASP A 419 25.23 -20.36 -3.32
N PHE A 420 25.04 -19.96 -2.06
CA PHE A 420 23.72 -19.70 -1.47
C PHE A 420 22.97 -18.55 -2.16
N TYR A 421 23.66 -17.46 -2.51
CA TYR A 421 23.08 -16.35 -3.28
C TYR A 421 22.56 -16.82 -4.66
N PHE A 422 23.33 -17.64 -5.38
CA PHE A 422 22.88 -18.19 -6.67
C PHE A 422 21.74 -19.20 -6.50
N GLN A 423 21.73 -19.98 -5.42
CA GLN A 423 20.61 -20.87 -5.10
C GLN A 423 19.31 -20.09 -4.92
N LEU A 424 19.33 -19.01 -4.12
CA LEU A 424 18.15 -18.17 -3.87
C LEU A 424 17.68 -17.40 -5.13
N CYS A 425 18.59 -16.97 -6.00
CA CYS A 425 18.20 -16.38 -7.30
C CYS A 425 17.55 -17.41 -8.25
N SER A 426 17.84 -18.70 -8.06
CA SER A 426 17.38 -19.81 -8.90
C SER A 426 16.15 -20.54 -8.34
N LEU A 427 15.52 -20.01 -7.28
CA LEU A 427 14.20 -20.45 -6.84
C LEU A 427 13.19 -20.26 -7.97
N GLU A 428 12.36 -21.26 -8.19
CA GLU A 428 11.39 -21.31 -9.27
C GLU A 428 9.99 -21.00 -8.73
N VAL A 429 9.31 -20.06 -9.37
CA VAL A 429 7.99 -19.53 -8.98
C VAL A 429 7.14 -19.33 -10.22
N ASN A 430 5.87 -18.95 -10.06
CA ASN A 430 5.02 -18.51 -11.17
C ASN A 430 4.34 -17.16 -10.81
N CYS A 431 3.47 -16.63 -11.67
CA CYS A 431 2.80 -15.34 -11.39
C CYS A 431 1.94 -15.40 -10.13
N LEU A 432 1.30 -16.55 -9.86
CA LEU A 432 0.43 -16.77 -8.71
C LEU A 432 1.23 -16.61 -7.41
N THR A 433 2.34 -17.36 -7.30
CA THR A 433 3.30 -17.31 -6.18
C THR A 433 3.81 -15.88 -5.93
N VAL A 434 4.23 -15.16 -6.98
CA VAL A 434 4.76 -13.79 -6.83
C VAL A 434 3.66 -12.81 -6.39
N SER A 435 2.43 -12.94 -6.91
CA SER A 435 1.30 -12.10 -6.49
C SER A 435 0.93 -12.31 -5.02
N MET A 436 1.01 -13.56 -4.54
CA MET A 436 0.81 -13.94 -3.15
C MET A 436 1.89 -13.36 -2.24
N MET A 437 3.17 -13.53 -2.58
CA MET A 437 4.30 -12.95 -1.83
C MET A 437 4.19 -11.43 -1.75
N ALA A 438 3.84 -10.76 -2.86
CA ALA A 438 3.62 -9.32 -2.90
C ALA A 438 2.42 -8.89 -2.03
N ALA A 439 1.34 -9.69 -1.97
CA ALA A 439 0.17 -9.39 -1.15
C ALA A 439 0.46 -9.57 0.36
N THR A 440 1.29 -10.55 0.74
CA THR A 440 1.83 -10.69 2.12
C THR A 440 2.60 -9.44 2.55
N LEU A 441 3.41 -8.84 1.66
CA LEU A 441 4.06 -7.55 1.90
C LEU A 441 3.06 -6.38 1.91
N ALA A 442 2.03 -6.40 1.05
CA ALA A 442 0.99 -5.38 1.04
C ALA A 442 0.16 -5.36 2.34
N ASN A 443 0.01 -6.52 2.98
CA ASN A 443 -0.73 -6.78 4.22
C ASN A 443 0.16 -6.72 5.47
N GLY A 444 1.26 -5.95 5.44
CA GLY A 444 2.11 -5.72 6.61
C GLY A 444 2.84 -6.94 7.16
N GLY A 445 3.01 -8.00 6.35
CA GLY A 445 3.69 -9.24 6.73
C GLY A 445 2.77 -10.42 7.03
N ILE A 446 1.45 -10.24 6.91
CA ILE A 446 0.44 -11.29 7.16
C ILE A 446 0.00 -11.91 5.83
N CYS A 447 0.10 -13.23 5.68
CA CYS A 447 -0.31 -13.90 4.45
C CYS A 447 -1.84 -13.82 4.29
N PRO A 448 -2.37 -13.25 3.19
CA PRO A 448 -3.81 -12.95 3.04
C PRO A 448 -4.69 -14.22 2.93
N MET A 449 -4.08 -15.37 2.67
CA MET A 449 -4.79 -16.66 2.52
C MET A 449 -4.73 -17.53 3.78
N THR A 450 -3.78 -17.31 4.70
CA THR A 450 -3.67 -18.09 5.96
C THR A 450 -3.91 -17.27 7.22
N GLU A 451 -3.85 -15.93 7.12
CA GLU A 451 -3.85 -15.00 8.25
C GLU A 451 -2.65 -15.18 9.21
N GLU A 452 -1.65 -15.95 8.78
CA GLU A 452 -0.38 -16.16 9.48
C GLU A 452 0.55 -14.94 9.32
N ARG A 453 1.11 -14.45 10.43
CA ARG A 453 2.15 -13.41 10.41
C ARG A 453 3.50 -14.05 10.04
N ILE A 454 3.98 -13.77 8.84
CA ILE A 454 5.28 -14.23 8.33
C ILE A 454 6.40 -13.25 8.72
N PHE A 455 6.13 -11.95 8.73
CA PHE A 455 7.09 -10.90 9.07
C PHE A 455 6.50 -9.86 10.02
N ASP A 456 7.35 -9.18 10.79
CA ASP A 456 6.93 -7.96 11.49
C ASP A 456 6.69 -6.79 10.54
N SER A 457 5.69 -5.96 10.86
CA SER A 457 5.28 -4.83 10.03
C SER A 457 6.36 -3.75 9.88
N ARG A 458 7.29 -3.62 10.85
CA ARG A 458 8.45 -2.72 10.73
C ARG A 458 9.43 -3.20 9.67
N ALA A 459 9.69 -4.51 9.61
CA ALA A 459 10.54 -5.11 8.58
C ALA A 459 9.93 -4.88 7.19
N VAL A 460 8.62 -5.13 7.04
CA VAL A 460 7.90 -4.92 5.78
C VAL A 460 7.89 -3.46 5.34
N ARG A 461 7.73 -2.50 6.25
CA ARG A 461 7.86 -1.06 5.95
C ARG A 461 9.23 -0.75 5.33
N ASP A 462 10.31 -1.24 5.94
CA ASP A 462 11.68 -0.97 5.49
C ASP A 462 11.96 -1.63 4.12
N VAL A 463 11.43 -2.83 3.88
CA VAL A 463 11.45 -3.52 2.58
C VAL A 463 10.74 -2.69 1.49
N LEU A 464 9.51 -2.23 1.74
CA LEU A 464 8.72 -1.47 0.78
C LEU A 464 9.37 -0.11 0.45
N SER A 465 10.00 0.52 1.43
CA SER A 465 10.72 1.79 1.26
C SER A 465 11.91 1.66 0.30
N LEU A 466 12.63 0.53 0.36
CA LEU A 466 13.76 0.24 -0.52
C LEU A 466 13.33 -0.36 -1.87
N MET A 467 12.20 -1.07 -1.93
CA MET A 467 11.59 -1.45 -3.22
C MET A 467 11.17 -0.22 -4.03
N HIS A 468 10.56 0.78 -3.37
CA HIS A 468 10.15 2.02 -4.02
C HIS A 468 11.34 2.81 -4.60
N SER A 469 12.43 2.98 -3.84
CA SER A 469 13.58 3.81 -4.25
C SER A 469 14.65 3.09 -5.06
N CYS A 470 14.81 1.76 -4.92
CA CYS A 470 15.96 1.00 -5.43
C CYS A 470 15.58 -0.27 -6.24
N GLY A 471 14.29 -0.53 -6.46
CA GLY A 471 13.82 -1.85 -6.90
C GLY A 471 13.86 -2.15 -8.41
N MET A 472 13.88 -1.15 -9.28
CA MET A 472 13.72 -1.28 -10.74
C MET A 472 15.02 -0.95 -11.51
N TYR A 473 16.16 -1.37 -10.95
CA TYR A 473 17.51 -1.07 -11.48
C TYR A 473 17.72 0.44 -11.67
N ASP A 474 18.38 0.88 -12.74
CA ASP A 474 18.63 2.32 -13.00
C ASP A 474 17.34 3.10 -13.26
N TYR A 475 16.26 2.41 -13.64
CA TYR A 475 14.94 3.00 -13.84
C TYR A 475 14.21 3.27 -12.50
N SER A 476 14.75 2.87 -11.33
CA SER A 476 14.06 3.01 -10.02
C SER A 476 13.56 4.43 -9.74
N GLY A 477 14.38 5.46 -10.00
CA GLY A 477 13.96 6.86 -9.77
C GLY A 477 12.83 7.31 -10.70
N GLN A 478 12.84 6.87 -11.96
CA GLN A 478 11.77 7.18 -12.92
C GLN A 478 10.50 6.37 -12.63
N PHE A 479 10.63 5.12 -12.18
CA PHE A 479 9.51 4.29 -11.73
C PHE A 479 8.86 4.88 -10.47
N ALA A 480 9.65 5.31 -9.48
CA ALA A 480 9.16 5.97 -8.27
C ALA A 480 8.42 7.30 -8.57
N PHE A 481 8.84 8.03 -9.62
CA PHE A 481 8.22 9.29 -10.02
C PHE A 481 6.97 9.13 -10.91
N ASN A 482 6.98 8.16 -11.84
CA ASN A 482 5.88 7.96 -12.81
C ASN A 482 4.81 6.98 -12.29
N VAL A 483 5.24 5.89 -11.64
CA VAL A 483 4.36 4.81 -11.13
C VAL A 483 4.16 4.94 -9.62
N GLY A 484 5.21 5.26 -8.88
CA GLY A 484 5.12 5.52 -7.45
C GLY A 484 4.66 4.32 -6.62
N LEU A 485 4.89 3.08 -7.09
CA LEU A 485 4.61 1.85 -6.35
C LEU A 485 5.92 1.16 -5.92
N PRO A 486 5.99 0.52 -4.74
CA PRO A 486 7.08 -0.40 -4.43
C PRO A 486 7.09 -1.59 -5.39
N ALA A 487 8.21 -1.79 -6.11
CA ALA A 487 8.35 -2.90 -7.05
C ALA A 487 9.76 -3.50 -7.03
N LYS A 488 9.92 -4.70 -7.56
CA LYS A 488 11.22 -5.31 -7.85
C LYS A 488 11.15 -6.11 -9.16
N SER A 489 12.01 -5.77 -10.11
CA SER A 489 12.19 -6.55 -11.34
C SER A 489 13.32 -7.60 -11.22
N GLY A 490 13.23 -8.65 -12.03
CA GLY A 490 14.23 -9.69 -12.19
C GLY A 490 14.48 -10.00 -13.67
N VAL A 491 15.71 -10.36 -14.01
CA VAL A 491 16.19 -10.61 -15.37
C VAL A 491 15.54 -11.81 -16.09
N SER A 492 14.74 -12.61 -15.39
CA SER A 492 13.85 -13.60 -16.01
C SER A 492 12.63 -12.99 -16.70
N GLY A 493 12.34 -11.70 -16.48
CA GLY A 493 11.10 -11.06 -16.88
C GLY A 493 10.05 -10.98 -15.77
N CYS A 494 10.35 -11.55 -14.59
CA CYS A 494 9.55 -11.41 -13.38
C CYS A 494 9.53 -9.95 -12.90
N THR A 495 8.35 -9.43 -12.54
CA THR A 495 8.21 -8.17 -11.80
C THR A 495 7.20 -8.35 -10.67
N MET A 496 7.69 -8.16 -9.45
CA MET A 496 6.88 -8.10 -8.23
C MET A 496 6.47 -6.65 -7.99
N VAL A 497 5.19 -6.36 -7.78
CA VAL A 497 4.70 -5.01 -7.45
C VAL A 497 3.77 -5.08 -6.25
N VAL A 498 3.94 -4.18 -5.29
CA VAL A 498 3.12 -4.10 -4.08
C VAL A 498 2.30 -2.82 -4.14
N ILE A 499 1.01 -2.91 -3.82
CA ILE A 499 0.11 -1.78 -3.59
C ILE A 499 -0.24 -1.80 -2.10
N PRO A 500 0.47 -1.04 -1.24
CA PRO A 500 0.34 -1.16 0.21
C PRO A 500 -1.10 -1.01 0.71
N ASN A 501 -1.53 -1.90 1.60
CA ASN A 501 -2.90 -2.00 2.11
C ASN A 501 -3.98 -2.25 1.03
N VAL A 502 -3.61 -2.76 -0.16
CA VAL A 502 -4.57 -3.16 -1.22
C VAL A 502 -4.27 -4.56 -1.73
N GLY A 503 -3.03 -4.84 -2.15
CA GLY A 503 -2.68 -6.14 -2.71
C GLY A 503 -1.31 -6.19 -3.38
N GLY A 504 -0.99 -7.34 -3.94
CA GLY A 504 0.24 -7.60 -4.68
C GLY A 504 -0.01 -8.09 -6.10
N LEU A 505 0.90 -7.75 -7.01
CA LEU A 505 0.92 -8.20 -8.40
C LEU A 505 2.16 -9.06 -8.67
N GLY A 506 1.95 -10.18 -9.34
CA GLY A 506 2.97 -10.98 -9.99
C GLY A 506 2.83 -10.85 -11.50
N LEU A 507 3.82 -10.22 -12.14
CA LEU A 507 3.86 -9.99 -13.58
C LEU A 507 5.04 -10.76 -14.17
N PHE A 508 4.85 -11.37 -15.35
CA PHE A 508 5.92 -12.10 -16.04
C PHE A 508 5.91 -11.83 -17.54
N SER A 509 6.99 -11.22 -18.05
CA SER A 509 7.30 -11.21 -19.48
C SER A 509 8.81 -11.23 -19.72
N PRO A 510 9.36 -12.27 -20.38
CA PRO A 510 10.80 -12.39 -20.62
C PRO A 510 11.50 -11.24 -21.37
N PRO A 511 10.86 -10.50 -22.31
CA PRO A 511 11.52 -9.39 -23.00
C PRO A 511 11.79 -8.18 -22.08
N LEU A 512 13.07 -7.85 -21.93
CA LEU A 512 13.57 -6.75 -21.10
C LEU A 512 13.92 -5.49 -21.92
N ASP A 513 13.82 -4.32 -21.30
CA ASP A 513 14.36 -3.06 -21.78
C ASP A 513 15.90 -2.97 -21.60
N SER A 514 16.49 -1.82 -21.97
CA SER A 514 17.92 -1.54 -21.80
C SER A 514 18.38 -1.46 -20.33
N TYR A 515 17.47 -1.37 -19.37
CA TYR A 515 17.75 -1.31 -17.93
C TYR A 515 17.54 -2.66 -17.23
N GLY A 516 17.10 -3.70 -17.95
CA GLY A 516 16.83 -5.04 -17.41
C GLY A 516 15.43 -5.22 -16.82
N ASN A 517 14.48 -4.32 -17.11
CA ASN A 517 13.09 -4.41 -16.65
C ASN A 517 12.18 -4.99 -17.74
N SER A 518 11.19 -5.80 -17.37
CA SER A 518 10.20 -6.36 -18.32
C SER A 518 9.36 -5.26 -18.97
N VAL A 519 9.39 -5.19 -20.30
CA VAL A 519 8.73 -4.12 -21.08
C VAL A 519 7.22 -4.10 -20.86
N ARG A 520 6.58 -5.28 -20.90
CA ARG A 520 5.12 -5.40 -20.68
C ARG A 520 4.75 -5.11 -19.22
N SER A 521 5.59 -5.52 -18.26
CA SER A 521 5.37 -5.23 -16.84
C SER A 521 5.39 -3.72 -16.55
N LEU A 522 6.36 -2.99 -17.10
CA LEU A 522 6.43 -1.53 -16.98
C LEU A 522 5.20 -0.84 -17.61
N GLN A 523 4.79 -1.26 -18.81
CA GLN A 523 3.60 -0.72 -19.46
C GLN A 523 2.33 -0.97 -18.63
N PHE A 524 2.15 -2.18 -18.09
CA PHE A 524 1.00 -2.53 -17.26
C PHE A 524 0.94 -1.68 -15.99
N CYS A 525 2.09 -1.44 -15.34
CA CYS A 525 2.18 -0.55 -14.18
C CYS A 525 1.75 0.89 -14.51
N ASN A 526 2.15 1.42 -15.68
CA ASN A 526 1.74 2.74 -16.13
C ASN A 526 0.22 2.82 -16.40
N GLU A 527 -0.36 1.86 -17.12
CA GLU A 527 -1.82 1.80 -17.35
C GLU A 527 -2.60 1.76 -16.03
N LEU A 528 -2.13 0.94 -15.08
CA LEU A 528 -2.72 0.78 -13.75
C LEU A 528 -2.81 2.11 -12.99
N VAL A 529 -1.73 2.88 -12.89
CA VAL A 529 -1.70 4.14 -12.13
C VAL A 529 -2.28 5.33 -12.89
N ASN A 530 -2.34 5.25 -14.22
CA ASN A 530 -3.03 6.26 -15.03
C ASN A 530 -4.54 6.14 -14.87
N HIS A 531 -5.08 4.92 -14.68
CA HIS A 531 -6.50 4.70 -14.47
C HIS A 531 -6.94 4.73 -13.00
N PHE A 532 -6.14 4.19 -12.08
CA PHE A 532 -6.47 4.09 -10.66
C PHE A 532 -5.59 5.00 -9.78
N ASN A 533 -6.15 5.52 -8.69
CA ASN A 533 -5.42 6.35 -7.72
C ASN A 533 -4.52 5.54 -6.75
N PHE A 534 -3.65 4.70 -7.32
CA PHE A 534 -2.74 3.81 -6.59
C PHE A 534 -1.31 4.35 -6.44
N HIS A 535 -0.93 5.42 -7.17
CA HIS A 535 0.38 6.05 -6.97
C HIS A 535 0.53 6.48 -5.50
N GLN A 536 1.66 6.21 -4.83
CA GLN A 536 1.83 6.45 -3.39
C GLN A 536 1.49 7.88 -2.94
N TYR A 537 1.66 8.86 -3.85
CA TYR A 537 1.38 10.29 -3.62
C TYR A 537 0.09 10.79 -4.32
N ASP A 538 -0.75 9.93 -4.89
CA ASP A 538 -2.09 10.33 -5.37
C ASP A 538 -3.00 10.72 -4.20
N ASN A 539 -3.93 11.65 -4.45
CA ASN A 539 -4.88 12.08 -3.43
C ASN A 539 -6.06 11.09 -3.30
N LEU A 540 -6.44 10.71 -2.08
CA LEU A 540 -7.58 9.81 -1.86
C LEU A 540 -8.95 10.51 -1.91
N ARG A 541 -9.01 11.85 -1.95
CA ARG A 541 -10.26 12.63 -1.94
C ARG A 541 -10.52 13.35 -3.28
N HIS A 542 -9.51 14.01 -3.83
CA HIS A 542 -9.62 14.99 -4.93
C HIS A 542 -8.83 14.56 -6.16
N VAL A 543 -9.32 13.54 -6.88
CA VAL A 543 -8.76 13.13 -8.19
C VAL A 543 -9.91 12.99 -9.19
N PRO A 544 -10.14 13.97 -10.08
CA PRO A 544 -11.36 14.03 -10.91
C PRO A 544 -11.37 13.05 -12.09
N HIS A 545 -10.23 12.42 -12.43
CA HIS A 545 -10.09 11.61 -13.65
C HIS A 545 -9.59 10.17 -13.43
N LYS A 546 -9.23 9.79 -12.19
CA LYS A 546 -8.86 8.40 -11.84
C LYS A 546 -9.98 7.74 -11.05
N SER A 547 -10.13 6.44 -11.23
CA SER A 547 -11.05 5.61 -10.43
C SER A 547 -10.39 5.22 -9.10
N ASP A 548 -11.17 5.18 -8.02
CA ASP A 548 -10.73 4.58 -6.76
C ASP A 548 -11.49 3.28 -6.52
N PRO A 549 -10.87 2.09 -6.71
CA PRO A 549 -11.54 0.81 -6.60
C PRO A 549 -11.86 0.42 -5.15
N ARG A 550 -11.36 1.17 -4.15
CA ARG A 550 -11.65 0.95 -2.72
C ARG A 550 -13.02 1.49 -2.30
N ARG A 551 -13.62 2.39 -3.08
CA ARG A 551 -14.89 3.05 -2.73
C ARG A 551 -16.11 2.22 -3.15
N LYS A 552 -17.12 2.14 -2.29
CA LYS A 552 -18.39 1.45 -2.63
C LYS A 552 -19.20 2.26 -3.66
N ARG A 553 -19.84 1.55 -4.59
CA ARG A 553 -20.50 2.09 -5.80
C ARG A 553 -21.56 3.16 -5.51
N TYR A 554 -22.40 2.94 -4.51
CA TYR A 554 -23.52 3.85 -4.17
C TYR A 554 -23.11 4.98 -3.21
N GLU A 555 -22.03 4.76 -2.47
CA GLU A 555 -21.57 5.65 -1.41
C GLU A 555 -20.98 6.94 -1.99
N THR A 556 -20.22 6.88 -3.09
CA THR A 556 -19.53 8.08 -3.59
C THR A 556 -20.47 9.08 -4.29
N LEU A 557 -21.23 8.65 -5.30
CA LEU A 557 -22.09 9.58 -6.06
C LEU A 557 -23.34 9.93 -5.25
N GLY A 558 -23.96 8.94 -4.61
CA GLY A 558 -25.17 9.12 -3.80
C GLY A 558 -24.95 10.05 -2.62
N LEU A 559 -23.91 9.84 -1.80
CA LEU A 559 -23.63 10.74 -0.68
C LEU A 559 -23.20 12.13 -1.16
N ASN A 560 -22.41 12.26 -2.22
CA ASN A 560 -22.04 13.58 -2.73
C ASN A 560 -23.28 14.37 -3.18
N ILE A 561 -24.22 13.74 -3.89
CA ILE A 561 -25.51 14.35 -4.26
C ILE A 561 -26.30 14.71 -3.00
N ILE A 562 -26.50 13.77 -2.06
CA ILE A 562 -27.26 14.02 -0.82
C ILE A 562 -26.65 15.16 -0.01
N CYS A 563 -25.32 15.18 0.16
CA CYS A 563 -24.61 16.26 0.86
C CYS A 563 -24.70 17.61 0.13
N LEU A 564 -24.71 17.62 -1.21
CA LEU A 564 -24.95 18.81 -2.01
C LEU A 564 -26.38 19.34 -1.82
N LEU A 565 -27.39 18.47 -1.92
CA LEU A 565 -28.80 18.83 -1.72
C LEU A 565 -29.07 19.31 -0.28
N PHE A 566 -28.46 18.66 0.70
CA PHE A 566 -28.58 19.03 2.12
C PHE A 566 -27.86 20.36 2.43
N ALA A 567 -26.72 20.63 1.79
CA ALA A 567 -26.07 21.94 1.85
C ALA A 567 -26.94 23.04 1.22
N ALA A 568 -27.59 22.74 0.09
CA ALA A 568 -28.51 23.66 -0.59
C ALA A 568 -29.76 23.95 0.25
N ALA A 569 -30.37 22.92 0.87
CA ALA A 569 -31.50 23.07 1.78
C ALA A 569 -31.15 23.84 3.06
N LYS A 570 -29.94 23.66 3.60
CA LYS A 570 -29.48 24.37 4.80
C LYS A 570 -29.02 25.81 4.58
N GLY A 571 -28.85 26.26 3.34
CA GLY A 571 -28.27 27.58 3.06
C GLY A 571 -26.73 27.63 3.22
N ASP A 572 -26.00 26.51 3.22
CA ASP A 572 -24.53 26.53 3.32
C ASP A 572 -23.87 26.87 1.98
N MET A 573 -23.89 28.17 1.65
CA MET A 573 -23.14 28.77 0.54
C MET A 573 -21.64 28.40 0.55
N SER A 574 -21.04 28.17 1.73
CA SER A 574 -19.63 27.78 1.81
C SER A 574 -19.42 26.35 1.32
N ALA A 575 -20.32 25.42 1.62
CA ALA A 575 -20.32 24.08 1.05
C ALA A 575 -20.57 24.09 -0.46
N ILE A 576 -21.58 24.83 -0.94
CA ILE A 576 -21.87 24.94 -2.38
C ILE A 576 -20.65 25.48 -3.15
N ARG A 577 -19.98 26.53 -2.64
CA ARG A 577 -18.74 27.05 -3.22
C ARG A 577 -17.60 26.02 -3.20
N ARG A 578 -17.43 25.24 -2.12
CA ARG A 578 -16.44 24.16 -2.05
C ARG A 578 -16.72 23.07 -3.10
N TYR A 579 -17.98 22.64 -3.29
CA TYR A 579 -18.34 21.65 -4.31
C TYR A 579 -18.06 22.16 -5.72
N TYR A 580 -18.46 23.40 -6.02
CA TYR A 580 -18.15 24.05 -7.30
C TYR A 580 -16.64 24.13 -7.56
N MET A 581 -15.85 24.59 -6.58
CA MET A 581 -14.39 24.66 -6.68
C MET A 581 -13.71 23.29 -6.81
N SER A 582 -14.33 22.22 -6.30
CA SER A 582 -13.82 20.85 -6.47
C SER A 582 -14.10 20.23 -7.84
N GLY A 583 -14.81 20.93 -8.73
CA GLY A 583 -15.19 20.43 -10.06
C GLY A 583 -16.32 19.39 -10.01
N MET A 584 -17.14 19.38 -8.96
CA MET A 584 -18.31 18.51 -8.88
C MET A 584 -19.39 19.02 -9.84
N ASP A 585 -20.02 18.11 -10.59
CA ASP A 585 -21.21 18.42 -11.37
C ASP A 585 -22.40 18.70 -10.44
N LEU A 586 -22.85 19.95 -10.43
CA LEU A 586 -23.96 20.43 -9.60
C LEU A 586 -25.33 20.22 -10.26
N SER A 587 -25.38 19.67 -11.48
CA SER A 587 -26.64 19.37 -12.19
C SER A 587 -27.26 18.03 -11.79
N LEU A 588 -26.51 17.21 -11.04
CA LEU A 588 -26.94 15.92 -10.54
C LEU A 588 -28.15 16.01 -9.60
N SER A 589 -28.98 14.96 -9.61
CA SER A 589 -30.24 14.89 -8.88
C SER A 589 -30.34 13.67 -7.95
N ASP A 590 -31.20 13.75 -6.93
CA ASP A 590 -31.59 12.58 -6.13
C ASP A 590 -32.45 11.56 -6.92
N TYR A 591 -32.93 10.54 -6.20
CA TYR A 591 -33.84 9.52 -6.72
C TYR A 591 -35.20 10.08 -7.18
N ASP A 592 -35.61 11.25 -6.67
CA ASP A 592 -36.82 11.98 -7.06
C ASP A 592 -36.57 12.98 -8.20
N HIS A 593 -35.39 12.94 -8.84
CA HIS A 593 -34.93 13.90 -9.85
C HIS A 593 -34.85 15.36 -9.36
N ARG A 594 -34.79 15.58 -8.05
CA ARG A 594 -34.58 16.92 -7.47
C ARG A 594 -33.09 17.26 -7.46
N THR A 595 -32.79 18.43 -8.00
CA THR A 595 -31.44 19.03 -8.05
C THR A 595 -31.26 20.03 -6.91
N ALA A 596 -30.03 20.52 -6.71
CA ALA A 596 -29.73 21.54 -5.68
C ALA A 596 -30.59 22.81 -5.83
N LEU A 597 -31.03 23.11 -7.05
CA LEU A 597 -31.93 24.22 -7.37
C LEU A 597 -33.34 24.02 -6.79
N HIS A 598 -33.87 22.79 -6.79
CA HIS A 598 -35.15 22.47 -6.15
C HIS A 598 -35.05 22.61 -4.63
N SER A 599 -34.03 22.01 -4.01
CA SER A 599 -33.80 22.08 -2.56
C SER A 599 -33.59 23.52 -2.06
N ALA A 600 -32.82 24.34 -2.78
CA ALA A 600 -32.64 25.75 -2.43
C ALA A 600 -33.91 26.59 -2.64
N ALA A 601 -34.74 26.25 -3.64
CA ALA A 601 -35.98 26.96 -3.94
C ALA A 601 -37.09 26.65 -2.94
N ALA A 602 -37.24 25.39 -2.53
CA ALA A 602 -38.20 24.95 -1.52
C ALA A 602 -37.96 25.61 -0.14
N GLU A 603 -36.70 25.89 0.21
CA GLU A 603 -36.29 26.50 1.49
C GLU A 603 -36.01 28.03 1.39
N GLY A 604 -36.16 28.62 0.19
CA GLY A 604 -36.10 30.07 -0.01
C GLY A 604 -34.70 30.71 -0.11
N HIS A 605 -33.63 29.92 -0.32
CA HIS A 605 -32.23 30.38 -0.34
C HIS A 605 -31.82 31.06 -1.65
N LEU A 606 -32.37 32.26 -1.90
CA LEU A 606 -32.12 33.06 -3.12
C LEU A 606 -30.63 33.18 -3.48
N HIS A 607 -29.76 33.44 -2.50
CA HIS A 607 -28.32 33.61 -2.70
C HIS A 607 -27.63 32.35 -3.26
N ILE A 608 -28.12 31.14 -2.93
CA ILE A 608 -27.63 29.88 -3.53
C ILE A 608 -28.14 29.75 -4.97
N ILE A 609 -29.39 30.13 -5.22
CA ILE A 609 -30.03 30.07 -6.55
C ILE A 609 -29.32 31.00 -7.54
N GLU A 610 -29.03 32.23 -7.13
CA GLU A 610 -28.20 33.18 -7.89
C GLU A 610 -26.84 32.56 -8.25
N PHE A 611 -26.11 32.00 -7.27
CA PHE A 611 -24.81 31.37 -7.51
C PHE A 611 -24.89 30.17 -8.48
N LEU A 612 -25.87 29.29 -8.29
CA LEU A 612 -26.09 28.11 -9.15
C LEU A 612 -26.44 28.50 -10.60
N LEU A 613 -27.21 29.57 -10.81
CA LEU A 613 -27.66 29.99 -12.14
C LEU A 613 -26.66 30.93 -12.84
N GLU A 614 -26.11 31.93 -12.16
CA GLU A 614 -25.17 32.91 -12.71
C GLU A 614 -23.75 32.38 -12.86
N THR A 615 -23.26 31.70 -11.81
CA THR A 615 -21.85 31.27 -11.73
C THR A 615 -21.66 29.84 -12.22
N CYS A 616 -22.56 28.92 -11.83
CA CYS A 616 -22.47 27.53 -12.25
C CYS A 616 -23.17 27.24 -13.60
N GLY A 617 -24.02 28.14 -14.09
CA GLY A 617 -24.64 28.04 -15.42
C GLY A 617 -25.70 26.93 -15.54
N LEU A 618 -26.31 26.53 -14.43
CA LEU A 618 -27.28 25.44 -14.38
C LEU A 618 -28.54 25.72 -15.21
N GLN A 619 -29.24 24.63 -15.60
CA GLN A 619 -30.57 24.75 -16.19
C GLN A 619 -31.55 25.30 -15.16
N HIS A 620 -32.39 26.25 -15.56
CA HIS A 620 -33.33 26.94 -14.66
C HIS A 620 -34.69 26.25 -14.48
N GLU A 621 -35.07 25.35 -15.40
CA GLU A 621 -36.30 24.56 -15.33
C GLU A 621 -36.02 23.04 -15.45
N PRO A 622 -35.16 22.46 -14.57
CA PRO A 622 -35.16 21.02 -14.39
C PRO A 622 -36.54 20.60 -13.86
N ARG A 623 -36.95 19.36 -14.14
CA ARG A 623 -38.21 18.80 -13.63
C ARG A 623 -37.93 17.65 -12.67
N ASP A 624 -38.62 17.65 -11.53
CA ASP A 624 -38.63 16.52 -10.61
C ASP A 624 -39.46 15.34 -11.15
N ARG A 625 -39.48 14.22 -10.41
CA ARG A 625 -40.27 13.02 -10.66
C ARG A 625 -41.78 13.28 -10.81
N TRP A 626 -42.29 14.36 -10.22
CA TRP A 626 -43.69 14.78 -10.27
C TRP A 626 -43.95 15.86 -11.33
N GLY A 627 -42.94 16.20 -12.14
CA GLY A 627 -43.01 17.20 -13.20
C GLY A 627 -42.95 18.65 -12.72
N ARG A 628 -42.75 18.90 -11.42
CA ARG A 628 -42.59 20.23 -10.82
C ARG A 628 -41.24 20.83 -11.19
N ARG A 629 -41.18 22.15 -11.26
CA ARG A 629 -39.95 22.93 -11.44
C ARG A 629 -39.56 23.61 -10.11
N PRO A 630 -38.33 24.11 -9.97
CA PRO A 630 -37.93 24.90 -8.80
C PRO A 630 -38.83 26.11 -8.49
N VAL A 631 -39.44 26.72 -9.51
CA VAL A 631 -40.44 27.81 -9.35
C VAL A 631 -41.69 27.30 -8.63
N ASP A 632 -42.14 26.09 -8.95
CA ASP A 632 -43.35 25.49 -8.39
C ASP A 632 -43.09 25.08 -6.92
N ASP A 633 -41.89 24.58 -6.61
CA ASP A 633 -41.44 24.32 -5.24
C ASP A 633 -41.27 25.61 -4.40
N ALA A 634 -40.73 26.70 -4.98
CA ALA A 634 -40.65 28.00 -4.30
C ALA A 634 -42.04 28.58 -3.97
N ASN A 635 -43.01 28.41 -4.88
CA ASN A 635 -44.40 28.80 -4.64
C ASN A 635 -45.04 27.93 -3.55
N TYR A 636 -44.74 26.63 -3.51
CA TYR A 636 -45.23 25.71 -2.48
C TYR A 636 -44.65 26.04 -1.08
N GLY A 637 -43.36 26.38 -1.00
CA GLY A 637 -42.71 26.89 0.22
C GLY A 637 -43.11 28.32 0.62
N GLY A 638 -43.88 29.03 -0.22
CA GLY A 638 -44.31 30.40 0.04
C GLY A 638 -43.26 31.47 -0.24
N HIS A 639 -42.11 31.11 -0.83
CA HIS A 639 -40.97 31.99 -1.09
C HIS A 639 -41.13 32.81 -2.38
N LYS A 640 -42.09 33.75 -2.35
CA LYS A 640 -42.45 34.60 -3.51
C LYS A 640 -41.24 35.29 -4.17
N HIS A 641 -40.28 35.79 -3.38
CA HIS A 641 -39.07 36.45 -3.89
C HIS A 641 -38.20 35.52 -4.74
N VAL A 642 -38.12 34.23 -4.40
CA VAL A 642 -37.43 33.22 -5.20
C VAL A 642 -38.22 32.89 -6.47
N ALA A 643 -39.54 32.73 -6.35
CA ALA A 643 -40.40 32.43 -7.50
C ALA A 643 -40.36 33.56 -8.55
N GLU A 644 -40.39 34.82 -8.12
CA GLU A 644 -40.22 36.01 -8.98
C GLU A 644 -38.85 36.03 -9.66
N PHE A 645 -37.76 35.76 -8.92
CA PHE A 645 -36.41 35.71 -9.49
C PHE A 645 -36.27 34.62 -10.56
N LEU A 646 -36.69 33.39 -10.24
CA LEU A 646 -36.63 32.24 -11.15
C LEU A 646 -37.48 32.47 -12.42
N THR A 647 -38.65 33.12 -12.29
CA THR A 647 -39.52 33.44 -13.42
C THR A 647 -38.90 34.50 -14.34
N ARG A 648 -38.18 35.49 -13.77
CA ARG A 648 -37.52 36.57 -14.52
C ARG A 648 -36.12 36.21 -15.01
N TRP A 649 -35.57 35.07 -14.60
CA TRP A 649 -34.25 34.59 -14.98
C TRP A 649 -33.97 34.59 -16.50
N PRO A 650 -34.91 34.25 -17.41
CA PRO A 650 -34.67 34.34 -18.85
C PRO A 650 -34.32 35.75 -19.35
N GLU A 651 -34.97 36.78 -18.79
CA GLU A 651 -34.71 38.20 -19.11
C GLU A 651 -33.34 38.64 -18.56
N ILE A 652 -33.07 38.28 -17.30
CA ILE A 652 -31.79 38.56 -16.61
C ILE A 652 -30.62 37.92 -17.39
N LYS A 653 -30.78 36.67 -17.83
CA LYS A 653 -29.77 35.95 -18.63
C LYS A 653 -29.48 36.63 -19.97
N GLN A 654 -30.50 37.18 -20.65
CA GLN A 654 -30.29 37.94 -21.89
C GLN A 654 -29.53 39.25 -21.64
N GLN A 655 -29.85 39.97 -20.55
CA GLN A 655 -29.15 41.20 -20.18
C GLN A 655 -27.67 40.93 -19.86
N LEU A 656 -27.37 39.93 -19.03
CA LEU A 656 -26.01 39.50 -18.69
C LEU A 656 -25.20 39.08 -19.93
N GLN A 657 -25.83 38.46 -20.93
CA GLN A 657 -25.18 38.12 -22.21
C GLN A 657 -24.87 39.37 -23.06
N GLN A 658 -25.78 40.35 -23.11
CA GLN A 658 -25.54 41.62 -23.82
C GLN A 658 -24.43 42.46 -23.17
N GLU A 659 -24.31 42.43 -21.84
CA GLU A 659 -23.25 43.15 -21.12
C GLU A 659 -21.87 42.50 -21.28
N ARG A 660 -21.77 41.16 -21.19
CA ARG A 660 -20.53 40.44 -21.50
C ARG A 660 -20.08 40.66 -22.95
N GLY A 661 -21.02 40.68 -23.89
CA GLY A 661 -20.76 41.00 -25.31
C GLY A 661 -20.19 42.41 -25.53
N LYS A 662 -20.52 43.39 -24.67
CA LYS A 662 -19.96 44.76 -24.72
C LYS A 662 -18.58 44.89 -24.07
N GLN A 663 -18.18 43.98 -23.18
CA GLN A 663 -16.89 44.02 -22.50
C GLN A 663 -15.77 43.23 -23.22
N GLY A 664 -16.10 42.19 -23.99
CA GLY A 664 -15.11 41.38 -24.74
C GLY A 664 -14.61 41.99 -26.05
N GLY A 665 -15.00 43.22 -26.39
CA GLY A 665 -14.69 43.91 -27.65
C GLY A 665 -13.73 45.09 -27.52
N LYS A 666 -12.82 45.07 -26.54
CA LYS A 666 -11.77 46.08 -26.31
C LYS A 666 -10.40 45.43 -26.17
#